data_AF-A0A9N9SCV2-F1
#
_entry.id   AF-A0A9N9SCV2-F1
#
_cell.length_a   1.000
_cell.length_b   1.000
_cell.length_c   1.000
_cell.angle_alpha   90.00
_cell.angle_beta   90.00
_cell.angle_gamma   90.00
#
_symmetry.space_group_name_H-M   'P 1'
#
loop_
_entity.id
_entity.type
_entity.pdbx_description
1 polymer ?
#
loop_
_entity_poly.entity_id
_entity_poly.type
_entity_poly.pdbx_seq_one_letter_code
_entity_poly.pdbx_strand_id
1 'polypeptide(L)'
;MNSLLVLLFVLNFYVGEALSHNDTPRKVSRDDNGNSTREKRQTEGCILPQFPENGRWVILNGQKQPGDLVEKSTAIRFECFRGFKLTIPDVVNVPAYIVCDGDWSGTFPKCHRLCPPLFSTPTTILTCRDKEGYKISCSEATNGTQLTYQCIDNEIYEGNTRQKVFYCEDGLWDNTKPECQPVCGKKNVNAKPLSIGSENTKLYEFPWVAAVYLKVNTTLRNNCGGTLITPRIVLTAAHCVSRKGLPLPHDEVEIAAGKQYLEYADERDEKAQYRKVSSIILNSEYKVERSYQYDIALLVADKSFNLGPEVQPACYDDIPLPRVGAIGEIAGWGGTEDGVQSDQLKTLHIPYKEQTSCAQELPADFVNKYYFHDKICAGFFQQNKSVCKGDSGSGLVYINPQDNRYYVHGVVSIAPQSRDSTCNSQDNTLLTKVSVYYSWIERESNIIERCTLPPYPQNGKWELENGIKKMPGDTIQSPITLLSFSCNPGYILDSADSRYYCASSRFPNCKMVCPLLYFSTDAFIECVDETNQKIVCSEAAQGAIMTFTCPRKNGEQQSGSIHCNQGSWNGPQPECITKNPQGPPKGTPKPPVIVTTAPTIPDMKVICTYDAQWYPNHKVIPEDFDPNLCTHLVYSSMGLWTKGDVKVRNDSLEIDEEGKIGLYHRVADMKLKNPNLKILFSVGGSAVTDYNLFRRLVGAVGRTLGFLGSAGYFINTYKFDGLNIDWDSPKEAEKERLNVFLERVREDFDKHGWLLTASVRPDFSGTGYDIPKMNKLLDWVTVKSYDLYDPDTTYTGIHNALSASSKDNEDEKAHRNMHAIANNWLAAGLSKEKLVLSIAFHGRLLILTDDDNHSLRSPIIGPGPNKGFLRYYEICSKYGGYVKVWDDEQKSPYKYKNKEWFSYNDEKAVKKRAAYVKSKGFKGVNVWPIDGDDVRGKCGTKQVLLKAVHEGLGGT
;
A
#
# COMPACT_ATOMS: atom_id res chain seq x y z
N MET A 1 -50.92 45.94 -24.69
CA MET A 1 -51.26 46.78 -23.52
C MET A 1 -49.96 47.25 -22.89
N ASN A 2 -49.66 48.53 -23.11
CA ASN A 2 -49.12 49.49 -22.16
C ASN A 2 -48.16 48.98 -21.08
N SER A 3 -46.88 49.37 -21.13
CA SER A 3 -46.37 50.65 -20.60
C SER A 3 -46.19 50.56 -19.07
N LEU A 4 -45.13 51.01 -18.43
CA LEU A 4 -44.04 51.91 -18.79
C LEU A 4 -43.12 52.01 -17.55
N LEU A 5 -41.82 52.28 -17.79
CA LEU A 5 -40.96 53.25 -17.08
C LEU A 5 -40.68 53.02 -15.56
N VAL A 6 -39.46 53.16 -15.03
CA VAL A 6 -38.45 54.24 -15.18
C VAL A 6 -37.06 53.64 -14.82
N LEU A 7 -36.07 53.58 -15.72
CA LEU A 7 -35.10 54.61 -16.15
C LEU A 7 -33.92 54.84 -15.17
N LEU A 8 -32.71 54.43 -15.58
CA LEU A 8 -31.54 55.29 -15.92
C LEU A 8 -30.30 54.41 -16.22
N PHE A 9 -30.06 54.04 -17.49
CA PHE A 9 -29.21 54.71 -18.51
C PHE A 9 -27.71 54.35 -18.36
N VAL A 10 -27.15 53.33 -19.04
CA VAL A 10 -26.94 53.06 -20.50
C VAL A 10 -25.88 54.00 -21.10
N LEU A 11 -24.75 53.51 -21.64
CA LEU A 11 -24.45 53.33 -23.09
C LEU A 11 -22.92 53.14 -23.20
N ASN A 12 -22.27 52.45 -24.14
CA ASN A 12 -22.64 51.51 -25.19
C ASN A 12 -21.32 50.99 -25.83
N PHE A 13 -21.35 49.72 -26.28
CA PHE A 13 -20.81 49.20 -27.55
C PHE A 13 -19.30 49.10 -27.88
N TYR A 14 -18.90 47.82 -28.00
CA TYR A 14 -18.44 47.10 -29.22
C TYR A 14 -17.22 47.59 -30.04
N VAL A 15 -16.23 46.68 -30.08
CA VAL A 15 -15.43 46.15 -31.22
C VAL A 15 -14.60 47.14 -32.08
N GLY A 16 -13.29 46.85 -32.18
CA GLY A 16 -12.42 47.33 -33.25
C GLY A 16 -10.93 47.08 -32.98
N GLU A 17 -10.23 46.53 -33.97
CA GLU A 17 -8.84 46.05 -33.97
C GLU A 17 -7.74 47.12 -34.04
N ALA A 18 -6.53 46.70 -33.61
CA ALA A 18 -5.20 46.87 -34.25
C ALA A 18 -4.47 48.25 -34.39
N LEU A 19 -3.21 48.21 -33.90
CA LEU A 19 -1.98 48.92 -34.33
C LEU A 19 -1.93 50.46 -34.06
N SER A 20 -0.86 51.08 -33.54
CA SER A 20 0.56 51.01 -33.92
C SER A 20 1.44 51.79 -32.91
N HIS A 21 2.76 51.65 -33.07
CA HIS A 21 3.89 52.31 -32.38
C HIS A 21 3.74 53.80 -32.01
N ASN A 22 4.40 54.19 -30.90
CA ASN A 22 5.38 55.28 -30.98
C ASN A 22 6.41 55.22 -29.84
N ASP A 23 7.67 55.06 -30.25
CA ASP A 23 8.85 55.53 -29.53
C ASP A 23 8.73 57.04 -29.26
N THR A 24 9.16 57.51 -28.09
CA THR A 24 9.80 58.83 -27.97
C THR A 24 10.77 58.86 -26.78
N PRO A 25 11.87 59.63 -26.87
CA PRO A 25 13.08 59.43 -26.08
C PRO A 25 13.17 60.33 -24.85
N ARG A 26 14.06 59.89 -23.94
CA ARG A 26 14.75 60.63 -22.86
C ARG A 26 14.43 62.13 -22.76
N LYS A 27 13.80 62.53 -21.64
CA LYS A 27 14.01 63.86 -21.06
C LYS A 27 15.06 63.77 -19.96
N VAL A 28 16.25 64.27 -20.29
CA VAL A 28 17.22 64.74 -19.30
C VAL A 28 16.70 66.07 -18.76
N SER A 29 16.35 66.14 -17.48
CA SER A 29 16.31 67.42 -16.78
C SER A 29 17.62 67.59 -16.01
N ARG A 30 18.42 68.56 -16.40
CA ARG A 30 19.40 69.20 -15.51
C ARG A 30 18.77 70.50 -15.07
N ASP A 31 18.85 70.78 -13.77
CA ASP A 31 19.07 72.13 -13.24
C ASP A 31 19.88 72.03 -11.94
N ASP A 32 21.07 72.64 -11.98
CA ASP A 32 21.61 73.62 -11.05
C ASP A 32 21.40 73.44 -9.55
N ASN A 33 22.02 72.41 -9.00
CA ASN A 33 22.86 72.54 -7.80
C ASN A 33 23.67 71.26 -7.68
N GLY A 34 24.99 71.37 -7.84
CA GLY A 34 25.94 70.25 -7.81
C GLY A 34 26.00 69.53 -6.46
N ASN A 35 24.96 68.78 -6.12
CA ASN A 35 24.93 67.91 -4.96
C ASN A 35 24.39 66.55 -5.34
N SER A 36 25.28 65.54 -5.33
CA SER A 36 24.91 64.15 -5.56
C SER A 36 24.14 63.63 -4.35
N THR A 37 22.82 63.66 -4.39
CA THR A 37 22.00 62.81 -3.52
C THR A 37 21.99 61.41 -4.11
N ARG A 38 22.76 60.50 -3.50
CA ARG A 38 22.62 59.05 -3.68
C ARG A 38 21.14 58.70 -3.57
N GLU A 39 20.52 58.28 -4.68
CA GLU A 39 19.26 57.55 -4.63
C GLU A 39 19.43 56.39 -3.65
N LYS A 40 18.59 56.36 -2.61
CA LYS A 40 18.46 55.20 -1.73
C LYS A 40 18.05 54.02 -2.61
N ARG A 41 18.93 53.01 -2.73
CA ARG A 41 18.62 51.71 -3.34
C ARG A 41 17.29 51.20 -2.80
N GLN A 42 16.31 51.03 -3.69
CA GLN A 42 15.12 50.21 -3.42
C GLN A 42 15.60 48.82 -2.96
N THR A 43 15.03 48.32 -1.87
CA THR A 43 15.36 47.00 -1.30
C THR A 43 14.90 45.88 -2.24
N GLU A 44 15.84 45.20 -2.90
CA GLU A 44 15.61 44.15 -3.90
C GLU A 44 15.33 42.74 -3.29
N GLY A 45 14.54 42.62 -2.21
CA GLY A 45 14.33 41.32 -1.55
C GLY A 45 13.17 41.29 -0.53
N CYS A 46 12.89 40.11 0.04
CA CYS A 46 11.85 39.91 1.07
C CYS A 46 12.49 39.61 2.43
N ILE A 47 11.85 40.04 3.52
CA ILE A 47 12.29 39.74 4.89
C ILE A 47 11.63 38.44 5.34
N LEU A 48 12.40 37.41 5.68
CA LEU A 48 11.85 36.10 6.08
C LEU A 48 10.86 36.22 7.25
N PRO A 49 9.69 35.56 7.17
CA PRO A 49 8.67 35.64 8.22
C PRO A 49 9.13 34.91 9.48
N GLN A 50 8.45 35.17 10.61
CA GLN A 50 8.60 34.32 11.80
C GLN A 50 8.18 32.89 11.50
N PHE A 51 8.70 31.94 12.27
CA PHE A 51 8.24 30.56 12.17
C PHE A 51 6.75 30.48 12.52
N PRO A 52 5.96 29.66 11.79
CA PRO A 52 4.58 29.42 12.15
C PRO A 52 4.52 28.75 13.53
N GLU A 53 3.49 29.05 14.30
CA GLU A 53 3.22 28.35 15.55
C GLU A 53 3.09 26.85 15.29
N ASN A 54 3.78 26.01 16.08
CA ASN A 54 3.83 24.55 15.91
C ASN A 54 4.40 24.06 14.56
N GLY A 55 5.23 24.88 13.92
CA GLY A 55 5.97 24.49 12.73
C GLY A 55 7.25 25.30 12.53
N ARG A 56 7.81 25.15 11.35
CA ARG A 56 8.95 25.93 10.86
C ARG A 56 8.81 26.14 9.36
N TRP A 57 9.68 26.97 8.80
CA TRP A 57 9.91 26.96 7.37
C TRP A 57 11.38 26.68 7.09
N VAL A 58 11.67 26.12 5.92
CA VAL A 58 13.03 25.82 5.45
C VAL A 58 13.25 26.47 4.09
N ILE A 59 14.45 26.98 3.88
CA ILE A 59 14.91 27.47 2.58
C ILE A 59 15.75 26.38 1.95
N LEU A 60 15.51 26.10 0.68
CA LEU A 60 16.19 25.01 -0.03
C LEU A 60 17.71 25.27 -0.24
N ASN A 61 18.13 26.54 -0.21
CA ASN A 61 19.50 26.98 -0.53
C ASN A 61 20.22 27.67 0.65
N GLY A 62 20.21 27.07 1.85
CA GLY A 62 21.07 27.46 2.97
C GLY A 62 20.37 27.57 4.32
N GLN A 63 21.10 28.05 5.34
CA GLN A 63 20.56 28.34 6.67
C GLN A 63 20.37 29.85 6.84
N LYS A 64 19.13 30.28 7.08
CA LYS A 64 18.74 31.67 7.38
C LYS A 64 17.80 31.68 8.57
N GLN A 65 17.66 32.83 9.21
CA GLN A 65 16.79 33.03 10.37
C GLN A 65 15.63 33.97 10.04
N PRO A 66 14.51 33.89 10.80
CA PRO A 66 13.46 34.89 10.73
C PRO A 66 14.01 36.31 10.81
N GLY A 67 13.55 37.19 9.90
CA GLY A 67 14.04 38.56 9.80
C GLY A 67 15.21 38.77 8.82
N ASP A 68 15.84 37.72 8.29
CA ASP A 68 16.88 37.91 7.26
C ASP A 68 16.28 38.37 5.93
N LEU A 69 16.98 39.27 5.24
CA LEU A 69 16.67 39.66 3.87
C LEU A 69 17.10 38.55 2.90
N VAL A 70 16.17 38.12 2.05
CA VAL A 70 16.39 37.14 0.99
C VAL A 70 16.09 37.72 -0.38
N GLU A 71 16.82 37.24 -1.37
CA GLU A 71 16.67 37.68 -2.75
C GLU A 71 15.31 37.27 -3.33
N LYS A 72 14.84 38.01 -4.34
CA LYS A 72 13.68 37.59 -5.14
C LYS A 72 13.90 36.19 -5.69
N SER A 73 12.83 35.41 -5.81
CA SER A 73 12.83 33.98 -6.16
C SER A 73 13.19 33.02 -5.02
N THR A 74 13.46 33.51 -3.81
CA THR A 74 13.66 32.62 -2.65
C THR A 74 12.34 31.95 -2.28
N ALA A 75 12.32 30.61 -2.30
CA ALA A 75 11.18 29.80 -1.85
C ALA A 75 11.41 29.32 -0.41
N ILE A 76 10.41 29.54 0.45
CA ILE A 76 10.35 28.95 1.79
C ILE A 76 9.31 27.85 1.82
N ARG A 77 9.69 26.68 2.34
CA ARG A 77 8.79 25.55 2.56
C ARG A 77 8.36 25.50 4.02
N PHE A 78 7.07 25.56 4.29
CA PHE A 78 6.50 25.36 5.62
C PHE A 78 6.44 23.88 5.97
N GLU A 79 6.76 23.55 7.21
CA GLU A 79 6.72 22.21 7.80
C GLU A 79 6.06 22.34 9.17
N CYS A 80 5.08 21.48 9.47
CA CYS A 80 4.53 21.41 10.81
C CYS A 80 5.31 20.40 11.66
N PHE A 81 5.37 20.64 12.97
CA PHE A 81 5.87 19.64 13.90
C PHE A 81 4.93 18.43 13.96
N ARG A 82 5.44 17.31 14.47
CA ARG A 82 4.67 16.05 14.53
C ARG A 82 3.35 16.26 15.27
N GLY A 83 2.25 15.78 14.68
CA GLY A 83 0.89 15.93 15.22
C GLY A 83 0.16 17.19 14.73
N PHE A 84 0.71 17.91 13.77
CA PHE A 84 0.09 19.10 13.18
C PHE A 84 0.11 19.03 11.64
N LYS A 85 -0.88 19.65 11.00
CA LYS A 85 -1.05 19.71 9.54
C LYS A 85 -1.09 21.16 9.06
N LEU A 86 -0.49 21.41 7.89
CA LEU A 86 -0.53 22.69 7.21
C LEU A 86 -1.94 22.97 6.68
N THR A 87 -2.44 24.16 7.00
CA THR A 87 -3.75 24.69 6.55
C THR A 87 -3.59 26.13 6.07
N ILE A 88 -4.35 26.55 5.06
CA ILE A 88 -4.51 27.95 4.66
C ILE A 88 -6.02 28.21 4.65
N PRO A 89 -6.50 29.35 5.19
CA PRO A 89 -7.90 29.75 5.05
C PRO A 89 -8.33 29.76 3.57
N ASP A 90 -9.50 29.17 3.27
CA ASP A 90 -10.12 29.15 1.93
C ASP A 90 -9.37 28.40 0.82
N VAL A 91 -8.41 27.52 1.17
CA VAL A 91 -7.65 26.72 0.20
C VAL A 91 -7.65 25.24 0.58
N VAL A 92 -8.35 24.41 -0.22
CA VAL A 92 -8.52 22.96 0.00
C VAL A 92 -7.21 22.17 -0.20
N ASN A 93 -6.19 22.75 -0.85
CA ASN A 93 -4.87 22.14 -1.05
C ASN A 93 -3.75 23.16 -0.86
N VAL A 94 -3.17 23.16 0.34
CA VAL A 94 -2.17 24.13 0.78
C VAL A 94 -0.85 23.90 0.06
N PRO A 95 -0.39 24.81 -0.81
CA PRO A 95 1.00 24.78 -1.23
C PRO A 95 1.88 24.95 0.01
N ALA A 96 2.74 23.97 0.29
CA ALA A 96 3.69 24.04 1.39
C ALA A 96 4.78 25.11 1.15
N TYR A 97 4.73 25.88 0.07
CA TYR A 97 5.78 26.80 -0.36
C TYR A 97 5.22 28.20 -0.64
N ILE A 98 5.95 29.23 -0.22
CA ILE A 98 5.74 30.63 -0.63
C ILE A 98 7.04 31.15 -1.23
N VAL A 99 6.94 31.91 -2.32
CA VAL A 99 8.08 32.47 -3.04
C VAL A 99 8.12 33.99 -2.86
N CYS A 100 9.30 34.52 -2.60
CA CYS A 100 9.57 35.96 -2.55
C CYS A 100 9.55 36.56 -3.97
N ASP A 101 8.67 37.52 -4.27
CA ASP A 101 8.63 38.25 -5.56
C ASP A 101 8.84 39.76 -5.38
N GLY A 102 9.59 40.14 -4.35
CA GLY A 102 9.76 41.53 -3.88
C GLY A 102 8.93 41.85 -2.63
N ASP A 103 7.90 41.05 -2.36
CA ASP A 103 7.24 40.87 -1.07
C ASP A 103 6.70 39.42 -1.00
N TRP A 104 6.34 38.92 0.18
CA TRP A 104 5.70 37.60 0.31
C TRP A 104 4.26 37.68 -0.18
N SER A 105 4.02 37.17 -1.40
CA SER A 105 2.68 37.15 -1.97
C SER A 105 1.84 35.99 -1.40
N GLY A 106 1.00 36.26 -0.40
CA GLY A 106 -0.05 35.35 0.06
C GLY A 106 -0.21 35.19 1.57
N THR A 107 -1.24 34.46 1.98
CA THR A 107 -1.48 34.11 3.39
C THR A 107 -0.55 32.97 3.81
N PHE A 108 0.20 33.16 4.89
CA PHE A 108 1.09 32.13 5.44
C PHE A 108 0.29 30.91 5.95
N PRO A 109 0.72 29.68 5.62
CA PRO A 109 0.16 28.47 6.19
C PRO A 109 0.25 28.47 7.71
N LYS A 110 -0.79 27.96 8.36
CA LYS A 110 -0.81 27.67 9.79
C LYS A 110 -0.73 26.17 10.03
N CYS A 111 -0.14 25.78 11.16
CA CYS A 111 -0.11 24.40 11.62
C CYS A 111 -1.26 24.17 12.60
N HIS A 112 -2.29 23.43 12.17
CA HIS A 112 -3.37 23.02 13.05
C HIS A 112 -3.13 21.62 13.59
N ARG A 113 -3.47 21.43 14.87
CA ARG A 113 -3.32 20.16 15.54
C ARG A 113 -4.22 19.11 14.88
N LEU A 114 -3.64 17.95 14.59
CA LEU A 114 -4.38 16.80 14.09
C LEU A 114 -5.08 16.10 15.25
N CYS A 115 -6.32 15.69 15.02
CA CYS A 115 -6.95 14.69 15.88
C CYS A 115 -6.25 13.32 15.71
N PRO A 116 -6.30 12.44 16.73
CA PRO A 116 -5.80 11.08 16.61
C PRO A 116 -6.34 10.43 15.33
N PRO A 117 -5.50 9.86 14.46
CA PRO A 117 -5.95 9.40 13.16
C PRO A 117 -6.90 8.21 13.31
N LEU A 118 -8.04 8.28 12.63
CA LEU A 118 -9.02 7.20 12.58
C LEU A 118 -9.11 6.62 11.17
N PHE A 119 -9.33 5.32 11.08
CA PHE A 119 -9.39 4.57 9.82
C PHE A 119 -10.59 3.64 9.80
N SER A 120 -11.18 3.47 8.62
CA SER A 120 -12.14 2.40 8.35
C SER A 120 -11.51 1.03 8.65
N THR A 121 -12.33 0.09 9.10
CA THR A 121 -11.96 -1.31 9.37
C THR A 121 -12.75 -2.23 8.43
N PRO A 122 -12.49 -3.54 8.39
CA PRO A 122 -13.33 -4.48 7.64
C PRO A 122 -14.81 -4.48 8.07
N THR A 123 -15.13 -3.99 9.27
CA THR A 123 -16.49 -3.94 9.82
C THR A 123 -17.07 -2.53 9.87
N THR A 124 -16.25 -1.49 9.77
CA THR A 124 -16.63 -0.08 9.98
C THR A 124 -16.16 0.80 8.83
N ILE A 125 -17.07 1.55 8.23
CA ILE A 125 -16.80 2.57 7.22
C ILE A 125 -16.83 3.94 7.90
N LEU A 126 -15.71 4.66 7.90
CA LEU A 126 -15.63 6.04 8.37
C LEU A 126 -15.70 7.02 7.20
N THR A 127 -16.42 8.13 7.39
CA THR A 127 -16.47 9.24 6.44
C THR A 127 -16.23 10.54 7.19
N CYS A 128 -15.10 11.20 6.90
CA CYS A 128 -14.77 12.51 7.45
C CYS A 128 -15.01 13.62 6.43
N ARG A 129 -15.52 14.74 6.92
CA ARG A 129 -15.69 15.97 6.17
C ARG A 129 -15.07 17.12 6.95
N ASP A 130 -14.33 17.98 6.27
CA ASP A 130 -13.81 19.20 6.89
C ASP A 130 -14.96 20.16 7.27
N LYS A 131 -14.61 21.30 7.88
CA LYS A 131 -15.59 22.30 8.36
C LYS A 131 -16.38 22.95 7.20
N GLU A 132 -15.86 22.91 5.98
CA GLU A 132 -16.53 23.37 4.76
C GLU A 132 -17.39 22.27 4.09
N GLY A 133 -17.34 21.04 4.59
CA GLY A 133 -18.15 19.91 4.14
C GLY A 133 -17.50 19.05 3.04
N TYR A 134 -16.24 19.29 2.68
CA TYR A 134 -15.51 18.47 1.72
C TYR A 134 -15.04 17.16 2.36
N LYS A 135 -15.15 16.06 1.62
CA LYS A 135 -14.68 14.76 2.08
C LYS A 135 -13.15 14.75 2.16
N ILE A 136 -12.62 14.45 3.34
CA ILE A 136 -11.18 14.32 3.61
C ILE A 136 -10.87 12.95 4.22
N SER A 137 -9.59 12.57 4.24
CA SER A 137 -9.17 11.42 5.04
C SER A 137 -9.37 11.72 6.53
N CYS A 138 -9.89 10.75 7.28
CA CYS A 138 -10.03 10.88 8.73
C CYS A 138 -8.68 10.97 9.47
N SER A 139 -7.58 10.56 8.83
CA SER A 139 -6.22 10.78 9.33
C SER A 139 -5.74 12.23 9.21
N GLU A 140 -6.46 13.05 8.46
CA GLU A 140 -6.16 14.46 8.22
C GLU A 140 -7.10 15.41 8.99
N ALA A 141 -7.89 14.86 9.91
CA ALA A 141 -8.87 15.60 10.69
C ALA A 141 -8.17 16.69 11.53
N THR A 142 -8.56 17.93 11.28
CA THR A 142 -8.22 19.10 12.10
C THR A 142 -9.49 19.69 12.73
N ASN A 143 -9.33 20.68 13.60
CA ASN A 143 -10.45 21.32 14.31
C ASN A 143 -11.64 21.65 13.38
N GLY A 144 -12.85 21.25 13.77
CA GLY A 144 -14.09 21.40 13.00
C GLY A 144 -14.40 20.26 12.01
N THR A 145 -13.54 19.25 11.90
CA THR A 145 -13.82 18.06 11.08
C THR A 145 -14.98 17.26 11.67
N GLN A 146 -15.95 16.91 10.84
CA GLN A 146 -17.06 16.02 11.19
C GLN A 146 -16.76 14.60 10.70
N LEU A 147 -16.86 13.61 11.58
CA LEU A 147 -16.76 12.18 11.27
C LEU A 147 -18.14 11.53 11.40
N THR A 148 -18.49 10.71 10.42
CA THR A 148 -19.65 9.81 10.47
C THR A 148 -19.20 8.38 10.25
N TYR A 149 -19.94 7.40 10.77
CA TYR A 149 -19.62 5.99 10.57
C TYR A 149 -20.83 5.12 10.25
N GLN A 150 -20.58 4.02 9.54
CA GLN A 150 -21.54 2.99 9.21
C GLN A 150 -20.90 1.59 9.36
N CYS A 151 -21.68 0.59 9.76
CA CYS A 151 -21.23 -0.80 9.73
C CYS A 151 -21.43 -1.39 8.33
N ILE A 152 -20.49 -2.25 7.89
CA ILE A 152 -20.47 -2.74 6.51
C ILE A 152 -21.73 -3.55 6.16
N ASP A 153 -22.27 -4.26 7.14
CA ASP A 153 -23.54 -4.97 7.10
C ASP A 153 -24.25 -4.73 8.43
N ASN A 154 -25.36 -4.01 8.40
CA ASN A 154 -26.12 -3.64 9.60
C ASN A 154 -26.96 -4.79 10.18
N GLU A 155 -27.08 -5.92 9.48
CA GLU A 155 -27.73 -7.12 10.01
C GLU A 155 -26.75 -7.98 10.83
N ILE A 156 -25.48 -7.95 10.43
CA ILE A 156 -24.39 -8.74 11.04
C ILE A 156 -23.63 -7.94 12.09
N TYR A 157 -23.48 -6.62 11.90
CA TYR A 157 -22.75 -5.75 12.80
C TYR A 157 -23.58 -4.54 13.23
N GLU A 158 -23.38 -4.11 14.47
CA GLU A 158 -23.99 -2.90 15.00
C GLU A 158 -22.96 -1.98 15.65
N GLY A 159 -23.29 -0.70 15.71
CA GLY A 159 -22.41 0.29 16.32
C GLY A 159 -22.43 0.20 17.84
N ASN A 160 -21.25 0.24 18.46
CA ASN A 160 -21.06 0.30 19.92
C ASN A 160 -21.62 1.59 20.57
N THR A 161 -22.05 2.57 19.78
CA THR A 161 -22.54 3.86 20.24
C THR A 161 -23.73 4.35 19.42
N ARG A 162 -24.69 4.98 20.11
CA ARG A 162 -25.86 5.63 19.49
C ARG A 162 -25.49 6.91 18.75
N GLN A 163 -24.38 7.56 19.13
CA GLN A 163 -23.91 8.77 18.47
C GLN A 163 -23.34 8.42 17.09
N LYS A 164 -23.94 8.94 16.02
CA LYS A 164 -23.53 8.66 14.63
C LYS A 164 -22.56 9.69 14.04
N VAL A 165 -22.35 10.80 14.75
CA VAL A 165 -21.57 11.95 14.30
C VAL A 165 -20.60 12.37 15.40
N PHE A 166 -19.34 12.54 15.05
CA PHE A 166 -18.22 12.89 15.93
C PHE A 166 -17.55 14.15 15.40
N TYR A 167 -16.94 14.92 16.29
CA TYR A 167 -16.30 16.18 15.95
C TYR A 167 -14.85 16.19 16.43
N CYS A 168 -13.96 16.68 15.58
CA CYS A 168 -12.59 16.98 15.96
C CYS A 168 -12.54 18.38 16.56
N GLU A 169 -12.25 18.47 17.86
CA GLU A 169 -12.15 19.71 18.63
C GLU A 169 -10.73 19.86 19.16
N ASP A 170 -9.99 20.85 18.66
CA ASP A 170 -8.61 21.18 19.11
C ASP A 170 -7.64 19.99 19.20
N GLY A 171 -7.73 19.08 18.22
CA GLY A 171 -6.85 17.92 18.11
C GLY A 171 -7.26 16.76 19.01
N LEU A 172 -8.50 16.73 19.51
CA LEU A 172 -9.12 15.60 20.18
C LEU A 172 -10.48 15.30 19.55
N TRP A 173 -10.85 14.02 19.50
CA TRP A 173 -12.22 13.66 19.17
C TRP A 173 -13.11 13.88 20.40
N ASP A 174 -14.30 14.43 20.18
CA ASP A 174 -15.31 14.66 21.21
C ASP A 174 -15.78 13.38 21.91
N ASN A 175 -15.59 12.22 21.27
CA ASN A 175 -15.97 10.93 21.81
C ASN A 175 -14.99 9.81 21.36
N THR A 176 -15.09 8.65 22.02
CA THR A 176 -14.35 7.44 21.74
C THR A 176 -14.62 6.91 20.33
N LYS A 177 -13.61 6.26 19.73
CA LYS A 177 -13.70 5.73 18.37
C LYS A 177 -14.94 4.82 18.20
N PRO A 178 -15.75 5.03 17.15
CA PRO A 178 -16.87 4.14 16.87
C PRO A 178 -16.35 2.76 16.42
N GLU A 179 -16.91 1.70 16.99
CA GLU A 179 -16.63 0.31 16.65
C GLU A 179 -17.91 -0.39 16.20
N CYS A 180 -17.81 -1.19 15.13
CA CYS A 180 -18.87 -2.10 14.73
C CYS A 180 -18.60 -3.47 15.36
N GLN A 181 -19.51 -3.89 16.24
CA GLN A 181 -19.46 -5.15 16.97
C GLN A 181 -20.45 -6.15 16.35
N PRO A 182 -20.16 -7.46 16.40
CA PRO A 182 -21.10 -8.49 15.95
C PRO A 182 -22.44 -8.36 16.66
N VAL A 183 -23.52 -8.42 15.88
CA VAL A 183 -24.87 -8.58 16.43
C VAL A 183 -24.95 -9.96 17.07
N CYS A 184 -25.36 -10.01 18.34
CA CYS A 184 -25.51 -11.25 19.09
C CYS A 184 -26.98 -11.59 19.34
N GLY A 185 -27.24 -12.88 19.64
CA GLY A 185 -28.49 -13.33 20.23
C GLY A 185 -29.72 -13.19 19.33
N LYS A 186 -29.56 -13.22 18.01
CA LYS A 186 -30.68 -13.24 17.06
C LYS A 186 -30.82 -14.61 16.40
N LYS A 187 -32.01 -15.21 16.49
CA LYS A 187 -32.32 -16.44 15.77
C LYS A 187 -32.44 -16.18 14.27
N ASN A 188 -32.18 -17.20 13.46
CA ASN A 188 -32.39 -17.11 12.02
C ASN A 188 -33.90 -17.16 11.69
N VAL A 189 -34.45 -16.02 11.26
CA VAL A 189 -35.87 -15.89 10.91
C VAL A 189 -36.26 -16.64 9.62
N ASN A 190 -35.27 -16.99 8.78
CA ASN A 190 -35.47 -17.72 7.53
C ASN A 190 -35.29 -19.24 7.71
N ALA A 191 -35.19 -19.72 8.95
CA ALA A 191 -35.01 -21.13 9.24
C ALA A 191 -36.17 -21.95 8.65
N LYS A 192 -35.84 -22.96 7.83
CA LYS A 192 -36.82 -23.80 7.13
C LYS A 192 -37.21 -25.00 7.98
N PRO A 193 -38.49 -25.42 8.02
CA PRO A 193 -38.87 -26.68 8.63
C PRO A 193 -38.17 -27.84 7.90
N LEU A 194 -37.57 -28.78 8.65
CA LEU A 194 -36.97 -29.99 8.09
C LEU A 194 -38.03 -30.99 7.60
N SER A 195 -39.21 -31.00 8.23
CA SER A 195 -40.39 -31.81 7.88
C SER A 195 -41.66 -31.26 8.55
N ILE A 196 -42.84 -31.47 7.95
CA ILE A 196 -44.13 -31.05 8.54
C ILE A 196 -44.44 -31.95 9.75
N GLY A 197 -44.37 -31.40 10.97
CA GLY A 197 -44.83 -32.07 12.20
C GLY A 197 -43.77 -32.69 13.12
N SER A 198 -42.47 -32.46 12.93
CA SER A 198 -41.40 -32.98 13.82
C SER A 198 -40.96 -31.97 14.89
N GLU A 199 -40.61 -32.42 16.11
CA GLU A 199 -39.96 -31.63 17.19
C GLU A 199 -38.48 -31.22 16.88
N ASN A 200 -38.00 -31.45 15.65
CA ASN A 200 -36.65 -31.08 15.22
C ASN A 200 -36.53 -29.56 15.02
N THR A 201 -35.33 -29.01 15.25
CA THR A 201 -35.04 -27.60 14.99
C THR A 201 -35.27 -27.24 13.53
N LYS A 202 -35.71 -26.01 13.26
CA LYS A 202 -35.67 -25.52 11.88
C LYS A 202 -34.20 -25.37 11.48
N LEU A 203 -33.91 -25.63 10.21
CA LEU A 203 -32.55 -25.58 9.69
C LEU A 203 -31.91 -24.21 10.00
N TYR A 204 -30.80 -24.23 10.75
CA TYR A 204 -30.03 -23.05 11.19
C TYR A 204 -30.76 -22.07 12.15
N GLU A 205 -31.77 -22.52 12.90
CA GLU A 205 -32.51 -21.67 13.85
C GLU A 205 -31.62 -21.07 14.96
N PHE A 206 -30.59 -21.80 15.39
CA PHE A 206 -29.68 -21.44 16.49
C PHE A 206 -28.25 -21.18 15.98
N PRO A 207 -27.96 -19.97 15.46
CA PRO A 207 -26.71 -19.70 14.76
C PRO A 207 -25.47 -19.66 15.67
N TRP A 208 -25.65 -19.65 16.99
CA TRP A 208 -24.56 -19.67 17.98
C TRP A 208 -24.15 -21.07 18.44
N VAL A 209 -24.87 -22.12 18.04
CA VAL A 209 -24.53 -23.48 18.47
C VAL A 209 -23.23 -23.91 17.82
N ALA A 210 -22.31 -24.40 18.66
CA ALA A 210 -21.05 -24.97 18.22
C ALA A 210 -20.94 -26.44 18.67
N ALA A 211 -20.35 -27.27 17.82
CA ALA A 211 -19.98 -28.64 18.12
C ALA A 211 -18.50 -28.71 18.51
N VAL A 212 -18.16 -29.45 19.57
CA VAL A 212 -16.79 -29.67 20.05
C VAL A 212 -16.40 -31.13 19.77
N TYR A 213 -15.37 -31.32 18.95
CA TYR A 213 -14.86 -32.62 18.54
C TYR A 213 -13.51 -32.92 19.19
N LEU A 214 -13.32 -34.16 19.61
CA LEU A 214 -12.04 -34.68 20.09
C LEU A 214 -11.47 -35.70 19.12
N LYS A 215 -10.16 -35.66 18.93
CA LYS A 215 -9.42 -36.62 18.09
C LYS A 215 -9.18 -37.92 18.85
N VAL A 216 -9.76 -39.02 18.35
CA VAL A 216 -9.57 -40.38 18.90
C VAL A 216 -8.97 -41.28 17.82
N ASN A 217 -7.72 -41.71 18.03
CA ASN A 217 -6.98 -42.65 17.17
C ASN A 217 -6.90 -42.30 15.66
N THR A 218 -7.16 -41.03 15.29
CA THR A 218 -7.25 -40.39 13.94
C THR A 218 -8.64 -39.93 13.50
N THR A 219 -9.71 -40.36 14.18
CA THR A 219 -11.10 -39.93 13.87
C THR A 219 -11.56 -38.81 14.79
N LEU A 220 -12.22 -37.79 14.26
CA LEU A 220 -12.86 -36.75 15.06
C LEU A 220 -14.24 -37.23 15.47
N ARG A 221 -14.51 -37.21 16.78
CA ARG A 221 -15.80 -37.60 17.35
C ARG A 221 -16.35 -36.46 18.17
N ASN A 222 -17.65 -36.18 18.02
CA ASN A 222 -18.30 -35.19 18.84
C ASN A 222 -18.20 -35.62 20.32
N ASN A 223 -17.76 -34.70 21.16
CA ASN A 223 -17.64 -34.92 22.60
C ASN A 223 -18.67 -34.10 23.38
N CYS A 224 -18.85 -32.84 22.97
CA CYS A 224 -19.69 -31.87 23.66
C CYS A 224 -20.28 -30.84 22.69
N GLY A 225 -21.24 -30.07 23.20
CA GLY A 225 -21.68 -28.81 22.62
C GLY A 225 -20.85 -27.62 23.11
N GLY A 226 -21.14 -26.47 22.52
CA GLY A 226 -20.55 -25.19 22.84
C GLY A 226 -21.44 -24.06 22.34
N THR A 227 -21.13 -22.84 22.76
CA THR A 227 -21.83 -21.64 22.31
C THR A 227 -20.84 -20.61 21.83
N LEU A 228 -20.97 -20.21 20.57
CA LEU A 228 -20.22 -19.10 20.00
C LEU A 228 -20.64 -17.82 20.73
N ILE A 229 -19.72 -17.19 21.45
CA ILE A 229 -19.97 -15.93 22.18
C ILE A 229 -19.31 -14.74 21.51
N THR A 230 -18.34 -15.00 20.63
CA THR A 230 -17.72 -14.03 19.73
C THR A 230 -17.41 -14.71 18.40
N PRO A 231 -16.99 -14.01 17.33
CA PRO A 231 -16.63 -14.65 16.06
C PRO A 231 -15.46 -15.65 16.17
N ARG A 232 -14.74 -15.70 17.30
CA ARG A 232 -13.55 -16.54 17.47
C ARG A 232 -13.61 -17.43 18.71
N ILE A 233 -14.45 -17.10 19.70
CA ILE A 233 -14.48 -17.76 21.00
C ILE A 233 -15.75 -18.58 21.15
N VAL A 234 -15.57 -19.87 21.44
CA VAL A 234 -16.64 -20.78 21.83
C VAL A 234 -16.56 -21.03 23.33
N LEU A 235 -17.65 -20.73 24.02
CA LEU A 235 -17.88 -21.06 25.43
C LEU A 235 -18.33 -22.52 25.55
N THR A 236 -17.71 -23.28 26.45
CA THR A 236 -18.09 -24.68 26.73
C THR A 236 -17.78 -25.05 28.19
N ALA A 237 -18.06 -26.29 28.58
CA ALA A 237 -17.74 -26.79 29.92
C ALA A 237 -16.27 -27.23 30.00
N ALA A 238 -15.60 -26.98 31.13
CA ALA A 238 -14.19 -27.33 31.30
C ALA A 238 -13.96 -28.85 31.23
N HIS A 239 -14.88 -29.67 31.73
CA HIS A 239 -14.77 -31.13 31.67
C HIS A 239 -14.78 -31.68 30.23
N CYS A 240 -15.31 -30.92 29.26
CA CYS A 240 -15.33 -31.31 27.85
C CYS A 240 -13.94 -31.27 27.19
N VAL A 241 -13.02 -30.49 27.76
CA VAL A 241 -11.73 -30.14 27.13
C VAL A 241 -10.56 -30.19 28.11
N SER A 242 -10.72 -30.97 29.19
CA SER A 242 -9.68 -31.15 30.20
C SER A 242 -9.52 -32.60 30.62
N ARG A 243 -8.33 -32.94 31.10
CA ARG A 243 -8.01 -34.23 31.71
C ARG A 243 -7.21 -34.00 32.98
N LYS A 244 -7.69 -34.55 34.11
CA LYS A 244 -7.09 -34.32 35.46
C LYS A 244 -6.94 -32.83 35.82
N GLY A 245 -7.89 -32.00 35.39
CA GLY A 245 -7.92 -30.56 35.69
C GLY A 245 -6.98 -29.71 34.82
N LEU A 246 -6.26 -30.32 33.89
CA LEU A 246 -5.41 -29.62 32.92
C LEU A 246 -6.08 -29.60 31.54
N PRO A 247 -5.87 -28.54 30.74
CA PRO A 247 -6.41 -28.49 29.38
C PRO A 247 -5.83 -29.61 28.52
N LEU A 248 -6.65 -30.13 27.59
CA LEU A 248 -6.16 -31.02 26.54
C LEU A 248 -5.18 -30.29 25.61
N PRO A 249 -4.31 -31.00 24.87
CA PRO A 249 -3.58 -30.41 23.76
C PRO A 249 -4.56 -29.78 22.75
N HIS A 250 -4.29 -28.55 22.33
CA HIS A 250 -5.21 -27.80 21.48
C HIS A 250 -5.39 -28.44 20.09
N ASP A 251 -4.41 -29.20 19.60
CA ASP A 251 -4.45 -29.93 18.33
C ASP A 251 -5.26 -31.25 18.39
N GLU A 252 -5.70 -31.66 19.59
CA GLU A 252 -6.66 -32.75 19.78
C GLU A 252 -8.12 -32.28 19.73
N VAL A 253 -8.36 -30.96 19.69
CA VAL A 253 -9.70 -30.35 19.74
C VAL A 253 -9.99 -29.58 18.46
N GLU A 254 -11.14 -29.87 17.85
CA GLU A 254 -11.69 -29.09 16.74
C GLU A 254 -13.11 -28.64 17.06
N ILE A 255 -13.50 -27.49 16.51
CA ILE A 255 -14.82 -26.90 16.73
C ILE A 255 -15.50 -26.59 15.40
N ALA A 256 -16.83 -26.66 15.38
CA ALA A 256 -17.60 -26.31 14.19
C ALA A 256 -18.89 -25.57 14.53
N ALA A 257 -19.30 -24.64 13.67
CA ALA A 257 -20.54 -23.86 13.81
C ALA A 257 -21.33 -23.87 12.50
N GLY A 258 -22.64 -23.58 12.56
CA GLY A 258 -23.53 -23.65 11.39
C GLY A 258 -23.82 -25.09 10.97
N LYS A 259 -23.78 -26.04 11.91
CA LYS A 259 -24.06 -27.46 11.68
C LYS A 259 -25.50 -27.80 12.04
N GLN A 260 -26.10 -28.68 11.26
CA GLN A 260 -27.35 -29.36 11.58
C GLN A 260 -27.09 -30.82 11.97
N TYR A 261 -26.07 -31.47 11.41
CA TYR A 261 -25.80 -32.89 11.61
C TYR A 261 -24.58 -33.13 12.52
N LEU A 262 -24.63 -34.19 13.32
CA LEU A 262 -23.65 -34.49 14.37
C LEU A 262 -22.26 -34.85 13.81
N GLU A 263 -22.23 -35.55 12.68
CA GLU A 263 -20.98 -36.05 12.10
C GLU A 263 -20.04 -34.90 11.69
N TYR A 264 -18.74 -35.11 11.92
CA TYR A 264 -17.71 -34.16 11.50
C TYR A 264 -17.61 -34.15 9.97
N ALA A 265 -17.64 -32.97 9.35
CA ALA A 265 -17.60 -32.79 7.90
C ALA A 265 -18.73 -33.51 7.12
N ASP A 266 -19.92 -33.61 7.72
CA ASP A 266 -21.11 -34.14 7.05
C ASP A 266 -21.44 -33.36 5.76
N GLU A 267 -21.64 -34.07 4.65
CA GLU A 267 -21.90 -33.48 3.33
C GLU A 267 -23.22 -32.70 3.28
N ARG A 268 -24.18 -33.01 4.17
CA ARG A 268 -25.47 -32.33 4.26
C ARG A 268 -25.35 -30.92 4.85
N ASP A 269 -24.25 -30.63 5.54
CA ASP A 269 -23.98 -29.35 6.20
C ASP A 269 -23.20 -28.38 5.27
N GLU A 270 -23.81 -27.97 4.15
CA GLU A 270 -23.17 -27.12 3.13
C GLU A 270 -22.66 -25.77 3.65
N LYS A 271 -23.24 -25.26 4.75
CA LYS A 271 -22.90 -23.95 5.36
C LYS A 271 -22.06 -24.06 6.62
N ALA A 272 -21.75 -25.28 7.06
CA ALA A 272 -20.95 -25.47 8.26
C ALA A 272 -19.52 -24.97 8.10
N GLN A 273 -18.99 -24.44 9.19
CA GLN A 273 -17.64 -23.93 9.27
C GLN A 273 -16.88 -24.70 10.33
N TYR A 274 -15.71 -25.22 9.96
CA TYR A 274 -14.84 -26.02 10.85
C TYR A 274 -13.59 -25.20 11.19
N ARG A 275 -13.13 -25.23 12.44
CA ARG A 275 -11.96 -24.50 12.95
C ARG A 275 -11.11 -25.37 13.86
N LYS A 276 -9.80 -25.18 13.76
CA LYS A 276 -8.86 -25.74 14.73
C LYS A 276 -8.86 -24.86 15.97
N VAL A 277 -8.49 -25.43 17.11
CA VAL A 277 -8.31 -24.66 18.35
C VAL A 277 -6.85 -24.23 18.47
N SER A 278 -6.64 -22.94 18.72
CA SER A 278 -5.31 -22.35 18.96
C SER A 278 -4.96 -22.26 20.45
N SER A 279 -5.96 -22.17 21.31
CA SER A 279 -5.80 -22.16 22.77
C SER A 279 -7.06 -22.64 23.47
N ILE A 280 -6.87 -23.32 24.60
CA ILE A 280 -7.93 -23.78 25.51
C ILE A 280 -7.68 -23.11 26.85
N ILE A 281 -8.63 -22.30 27.30
CA ILE A 281 -8.50 -21.54 28.53
C ILE A 281 -9.52 -22.06 29.52
N LEU A 282 -9.01 -22.73 30.56
CA LEU A 282 -9.79 -23.18 31.70
C LEU A 282 -9.79 -22.09 32.77
N ASN A 283 -10.85 -22.04 33.56
CA ASN A 283 -10.80 -21.28 34.80
C ASN A 283 -9.76 -21.91 35.74
N SER A 284 -8.84 -21.10 36.28
CA SER A 284 -7.73 -21.58 37.13
C SER A 284 -8.20 -22.25 38.42
N GLU A 285 -9.43 -22.02 38.84
CA GLU A 285 -10.02 -22.61 40.05
C GLU A 285 -10.80 -23.90 39.76
N TYR A 286 -10.75 -24.43 38.53
CA TYR A 286 -11.49 -25.63 38.13
C TYR A 286 -11.18 -26.87 38.98
N LYS A 287 -12.22 -27.50 39.53
CA LYS A 287 -12.12 -28.65 40.46
C LYS A 287 -12.72 -29.93 39.87
N VAL A 288 -11.96 -30.58 38.98
CA VAL A 288 -12.42 -31.78 38.23
C VAL A 288 -12.73 -33.00 39.11
N GLU A 289 -12.00 -33.21 40.22
CA GLU A 289 -12.08 -34.46 41.00
C GLU A 289 -13.03 -34.41 42.21
N ARG A 290 -13.73 -33.29 42.44
CA ARG A 290 -14.58 -33.12 43.65
C ARG A 290 -16.00 -32.67 43.35
N SER A 291 -16.17 -31.56 42.63
CA SER A 291 -17.44 -30.81 42.66
C SER A 291 -17.90 -30.17 41.36
N TYR A 292 -17.11 -30.23 40.27
CA TYR A 292 -17.38 -29.48 39.03
C TYR A 292 -17.63 -27.97 39.27
N GLN A 293 -17.06 -27.41 40.34
CA GLN A 293 -17.02 -25.96 40.49
C GLN A 293 -16.09 -25.36 39.42
N TYR A 294 -16.44 -24.19 38.91
CA TYR A 294 -15.69 -23.50 37.84
C TYR A 294 -15.62 -24.31 36.54
N ASP A 295 -16.64 -25.12 36.27
CA ASP A 295 -16.74 -25.96 35.07
C ASP A 295 -17.14 -25.13 33.84
N ILE A 296 -16.19 -24.32 33.38
CA ILE A 296 -16.31 -23.37 32.27
C ILE A 296 -14.97 -23.22 31.56
N ALA A 297 -15.00 -23.18 30.24
CA ALA A 297 -13.81 -23.04 29.40
C ALA A 297 -14.10 -22.20 28.14
N LEU A 298 -13.06 -21.53 27.65
CA LEU A 298 -13.06 -20.82 26.37
C LEU A 298 -12.18 -21.57 25.37
N LEU A 299 -12.74 -21.85 24.20
CA LEU A 299 -12.01 -22.40 23.05
C LEU A 299 -11.76 -21.29 22.04
N VAL A 300 -10.49 -21.01 21.76
CA VAL A 300 -10.08 -19.95 20.85
C VAL A 300 -9.78 -20.54 19.48
N ALA A 301 -10.63 -20.27 18.50
CA ALA A 301 -10.43 -20.71 17.12
C ALA A 301 -9.11 -20.15 16.53
N ASP A 302 -8.44 -20.92 15.68
CA ASP A 302 -7.27 -20.46 14.93
C ASP A 302 -7.61 -19.33 13.94
N LYS A 303 -8.83 -19.35 13.41
CA LYS A 303 -9.43 -18.33 12.53
C LYS A 303 -10.85 -18.01 12.96
N SER A 304 -11.28 -16.76 12.79
CA SER A 304 -12.67 -16.37 13.06
C SER A 304 -13.66 -17.12 12.16
N PHE A 305 -14.86 -17.34 12.68
CA PHE A 305 -16.04 -17.74 11.92
C PHE A 305 -16.51 -16.57 11.06
N ASN A 306 -16.92 -16.88 9.83
CA ASN A 306 -17.57 -15.91 8.97
C ASN A 306 -19.00 -15.76 9.46
N LEU A 307 -19.36 -14.58 9.95
CA LEU A 307 -20.70 -14.32 10.43
C LEU A 307 -21.68 -14.21 9.27
N GLY A 308 -22.90 -14.68 9.49
CA GLY A 308 -24.01 -14.67 8.55
C GLY A 308 -25.28 -15.18 9.23
N PRO A 309 -26.39 -15.39 8.52
CA PRO A 309 -27.63 -15.89 9.12
C PRO A 309 -27.49 -17.25 9.83
N GLU A 310 -26.55 -18.09 9.38
CA GLU A 310 -26.33 -19.44 9.91
C GLU A 310 -25.30 -19.51 11.05
N VAL A 311 -24.46 -18.47 11.21
CA VAL A 311 -23.40 -18.42 12.23
C VAL A 311 -23.33 -17.02 12.82
N GLN A 312 -23.74 -16.88 14.09
CA GLN A 312 -23.75 -15.63 14.85
C GLN A 312 -23.53 -15.93 16.34
N PRO A 313 -22.91 -15.03 17.11
CA PRO A 313 -22.74 -15.26 18.53
C PRO A 313 -24.06 -15.15 19.32
N ALA A 314 -24.15 -15.84 20.45
CA ALA A 314 -25.15 -15.55 21.48
C ALA A 314 -24.68 -14.36 22.32
N CYS A 315 -25.61 -13.60 22.90
CA CYS A 315 -25.23 -12.56 23.84
C CYS A 315 -24.84 -13.20 25.19
N TYR A 316 -23.95 -12.56 25.93
CA TYR A 316 -23.67 -12.87 27.33
C TYR A 316 -23.41 -11.56 28.06
N ASP A 317 -23.86 -11.45 29.31
CA ASP A 317 -23.75 -10.22 30.10
C ASP A 317 -23.87 -10.53 31.60
N ASP A 318 -23.54 -9.58 32.46
CA ASP A 318 -23.80 -9.62 33.91
C ASP A 318 -25.27 -9.29 34.21
N ILE A 319 -26.16 -10.15 33.71
CA ILE A 319 -27.60 -9.97 33.83
C ILE A 319 -28.20 -10.79 34.97
N PRO A 320 -29.28 -10.28 35.61
CA PRO A 320 -30.02 -11.05 36.60
C PRO A 320 -30.52 -12.38 36.05
N LEU A 321 -30.68 -13.36 36.94
CA LEU A 321 -31.31 -14.63 36.58
C LEU A 321 -32.76 -14.40 36.11
N PRO A 322 -33.25 -15.23 35.18
CA PRO A 322 -34.61 -15.12 34.69
C PRO A 322 -35.63 -15.36 35.82
N ARG A 323 -36.88 -14.98 35.59
CA ARG A 323 -37.97 -15.25 36.55
C ARG A 323 -38.15 -16.76 36.73
N VAL A 324 -38.46 -17.21 37.94
CA VAL A 324 -38.79 -18.62 38.21
C VAL A 324 -39.89 -19.09 37.26
N GLY A 325 -39.68 -20.25 36.63
CA GLY A 325 -40.58 -20.82 35.62
C GLY A 325 -40.42 -20.25 34.21
N ALA A 326 -39.57 -19.24 33.98
CA ALA A 326 -39.24 -18.78 32.64
C ALA A 326 -38.64 -19.95 31.83
N ILE A 327 -39.08 -20.10 30.58
CA ILE A 327 -38.62 -21.16 29.69
C ILE A 327 -37.36 -20.70 28.97
N GLY A 328 -36.28 -21.44 29.16
CA GLY A 328 -35.02 -21.28 28.45
C GLY A 328 -34.86 -22.39 27.41
N GLU A 329 -33.92 -22.18 26.50
CA GLU A 329 -33.69 -23.06 25.37
C GLU A 329 -32.25 -23.57 25.35
N ILE A 330 -32.08 -24.86 25.09
CA ILE A 330 -30.79 -25.51 24.86
C ILE A 330 -30.86 -26.19 23.51
N ALA A 331 -29.90 -25.93 22.63
CA ALA A 331 -29.77 -26.64 21.37
C ALA A 331 -28.48 -27.49 21.40
N GLY A 332 -28.59 -28.74 20.95
CA GLY A 332 -27.50 -29.70 21.00
C GLY A 332 -27.82 -31.00 20.26
N TRP A 333 -26.83 -31.88 20.22
CA TRP A 333 -26.93 -33.22 19.62
C TRP A 333 -26.87 -34.33 20.68
N GLY A 334 -27.22 -34.02 21.93
CA GLY A 334 -27.28 -35.00 23.00
C GLY A 334 -28.28 -36.13 22.74
N GLY A 335 -28.16 -37.16 23.56
CA GLY A 335 -29.02 -38.34 23.46
C GLY A 335 -30.52 -38.05 23.65
N THR A 336 -31.36 -38.83 22.98
CA THR A 336 -32.82 -38.83 23.20
C THR A 336 -33.20 -39.64 24.44
N GLU A 337 -34.49 -39.74 24.75
CA GLU A 337 -35.04 -40.59 25.83
C GLU A 337 -34.56 -42.05 25.75
N ASP A 338 -34.15 -42.52 24.56
CA ASP A 338 -33.60 -43.86 24.30
C ASP A 338 -32.08 -44.00 24.54
N GLY A 339 -31.40 -42.93 24.97
CA GLY A 339 -29.96 -42.92 25.20
C GLY A 339 -29.08 -42.90 23.94
N VAL A 340 -29.68 -42.75 22.75
CA VAL A 340 -28.98 -42.67 21.46
C VAL A 340 -28.75 -41.21 21.07
N GLN A 341 -27.51 -40.85 20.72
CA GLN A 341 -27.18 -39.50 20.23
C GLN A 341 -27.96 -39.18 18.96
N SER A 342 -28.53 -37.97 18.90
CA SER A 342 -29.29 -37.51 17.76
C SER A 342 -28.37 -37.14 16.59
N ASP A 343 -28.60 -37.72 15.41
CA ASP A 343 -27.89 -37.31 14.17
C ASP A 343 -28.16 -35.84 13.83
N GLN A 344 -29.35 -35.34 14.15
CA GLN A 344 -29.77 -33.96 13.87
C GLN A 344 -29.83 -33.10 15.14
N LEU A 345 -29.56 -31.80 14.99
CA LEU A 345 -29.66 -30.81 16.06
C LEU A 345 -31.09 -30.72 16.60
N LYS A 346 -31.24 -30.85 17.92
CA LYS A 346 -32.52 -30.74 18.64
C LYS A 346 -32.49 -29.59 19.62
N THR A 347 -33.68 -29.11 19.99
CA THR A 347 -33.85 -28.09 21.02
C THR A 347 -34.68 -28.62 22.16
N LEU A 348 -34.18 -28.38 23.37
CA LEU A 348 -34.87 -28.64 24.62
C LEU A 348 -35.32 -27.30 25.23
N HIS A 349 -36.60 -27.22 25.61
CA HIS A 349 -37.19 -26.07 26.30
C HIS A 349 -37.36 -26.42 27.77
N ILE A 350 -36.66 -25.73 28.69
CA ILE A 350 -36.66 -26.06 30.13
C ILE A 350 -36.95 -24.84 31.01
N PRO A 351 -37.75 -24.99 32.09
CA PRO A 351 -38.01 -23.90 33.01
C PRO A 351 -36.82 -23.66 33.93
N TYR A 352 -36.52 -22.39 34.20
CA TYR A 352 -35.62 -22.00 35.28
C TYR A 352 -36.25 -22.32 36.64
N LYS A 353 -35.45 -22.90 37.55
CA LYS A 353 -35.88 -23.18 38.93
C LYS A 353 -35.09 -22.37 39.93
N GLU A 354 -35.80 -21.97 40.99
CA GLU A 354 -35.16 -21.36 42.15
C GLU A 354 -34.25 -22.37 42.84
N GLN A 355 -33.16 -21.89 43.43
CA GLN A 355 -32.13 -22.72 44.04
C GLN A 355 -32.66 -23.64 45.16
N THR A 356 -33.51 -23.12 46.02
CA THR A 356 -34.08 -23.84 47.17
C THR A 356 -35.01 -24.97 46.74
N SER A 357 -35.96 -24.68 45.83
CA SER A 357 -36.90 -25.68 45.31
C SER A 357 -36.18 -26.76 44.50
N CYS A 358 -35.23 -26.38 43.64
CA CYS A 358 -34.46 -27.35 42.88
C CYS A 358 -33.61 -28.27 43.77
N ALA A 359 -33.00 -27.74 44.84
CA ALA A 359 -32.21 -28.55 45.77
C ALA A 359 -33.07 -29.61 46.50
N GLN A 360 -34.36 -29.34 46.74
CA GLN A 360 -35.27 -30.30 47.36
C GLN A 360 -35.69 -31.43 46.41
N GLU A 361 -35.67 -31.16 45.11
CA GLU A 361 -36.06 -32.11 44.06
C GLU A 361 -34.89 -32.98 43.59
N LEU A 362 -33.65 -32.62 43.92
CA LEU A 362 -32.43 -33.35 43.57
C LEU A 362 -32.00 -34.31 44.69
N PRO A 363 -31.32 -35.43 44.38
CA PRO A 363 -30.79 -36.34 45.40
C PRO A 363 -29.84 -35.62 46.39
N ALA A 364 -30.02 -35.84 47.69
CA ALA A 364 -29.28 -35.12 48.73
C ALA A 364 -27.74 -35.23 48.57
N ASP A 365 -27.23 -36.43 48.26
CA ASP A 365 -25.79 -36.65 48.02
C ASP A 365 -25.29 -35.93 46.77
N PHE A 366 -26.14 -35.75 45.76
CA PHE A 366 -25.82 -35.01 44.55
C PHE A 366 -25.75 -33.51 44.83
N VAL A 367 -26.73 -32.98 45.56
CA VAL A 367 -26.76 -31.57 45.99
C VAL A 367 -25.52 -31.22 46.80
N ASN A 368 -25.21 -32.02 47.83
CA ASN A 368 -24.05 -31.80 48.70
C ASN A 368 -22.71 -31.83 47.96
N LYS A 369 -22.65 -32.55 46.82
CA LYS A 369 -21.42 -32.73 46.06
C LYS A 369 -21.26 -31.77 44.88
N TYR A 370 -22.34 -31.28 44.28
CA TYR A 370 -22.27 -30.53 43.00
C TYR A 370 -23.03 -29.19 42.99
N TYR A 371 -23.97 -28.95 43.92
CA TYR A 371 -24.79 -27.73 43.88
C TYR A 371 -24.14 -26.57 44.67
N PHE A 372 -23.22 -25.87 44.03
CA PHE A 372 -22.54 -24.69 44.59
C PHE A 372 -23.11 -23.37 44.07
N HIS A 373 -22.59 -22.26 44.60
CA HIS A 373 -23.00 -20.89 44.25
C HIS A 373 -22.82 -20.54 42.77
N ASP A 374 -21.96 -21.25 42.04
CA ASP A 374 -21.69 -21.07 40.62
C ASP A 374 -22.64 -21.88 39.72
N LYS A 375 -23.69 -22.47 40.27
CA LYS A 375 -24.67 -23.28 39.54
C LYS A 375 -26.04 -22.62 39.48
N ILE A 376 -26.68 -22.77 38.32
CA ILE A 376 -28.12 -22.56 38.16
C ILE A 376 -28.79 -23.91 37.90
N CYS A 377 -30.08 -23.98 38.20
CA CYS A 377 -30.86 -25.18 37.99
C CYS A 377 -31.98 -24.93 36.99
N ALA A 378 -32.13 -25.86 36.05
CA ALA A 378 -33.23 -25.86 35.10
C ALA A 378 -33.62 -27.30 34.75
N GLY A 379 -34.90 -27.50 34.43
CA GLY A 379 -35.42 -28.82 34.10
C GLY A 379 -36.84 -29.03 34.59
N PHE A 380 -37.41 -30.19 34.27
CA PHE A 380 -38.72 -30.58 34.74
C PHE A 380 -38.58 -31.65 35.82
N PHE A 381 -39.36 -31.53 36.89
CA PHE A 381 -39.46 -32.61 37.86
C PHE A 381 -40.46 -33.64 37.32
N GLN A 382 -40.02 -34.88 37.10
CA GLN A 382 -40.87 -36.01 36.69
C GLN A 382 -41.63 -35.84 35.36
N GLN A 383 -41.04 -35.22 34.32
CA GLN A 383 -41.69 -35.06 33.00
C GLN A 383 -40.92 -35.65 31.81
N ASN A 384 -40.05 -36.64 32.03
CA ASN A 384 -39.28 -37.36 31.01
C ASN A 384 -38.51 -36.44 30.01
N LYS A 385 -38.12 -35.23 30.42
CA LYS A 385 -37.41 -34.25 29.58
C LYS A 385 -36.17 -33.73 30.31
N SER A 386 -34.98 -34.17 29.88
CA SER A 386 -33.69 -33.77 30.46
C SER A 386 -32.62 -33.55 29.38
N VAL A 387 -31.53 -32.87 29.76
CA VAL A 387 -30.30 -32.89 28.94
C VAL A 387 -29.66 -34.26 29.00
N CYS A 388 -28.82 -34.58 28.01
CA CYS A 388 -28.20 -35.89 27.90
C CYS A 388 -26.73 -35.83 27.48
N LYS A 389 -26.06 -36.99 27.42
CA LYS A 389 -24.68 -37.11 26.97
C LYS A 389 -24.54 -36.53 25.57
N GLY A 390 -23.66 -35.54 25.41
CA GLY A 390 -23.48 -34.75 24.17
C GLY A 390 -24.03 -33.32 24.26
N ASP A 391 -24.92 -33.01 25.20
CA ASP A 391 -25.39 -31.64 25.45
C ASP A 391 -24.47 -30.86 26.41
N SER A 392 -23.55 -31.54 27.10
CA SER A 392 -22.54 -30.90 27.93
C SER A 392 -21.84 -29.78 27.17
N GLY A 393 -21.66 -28.63 27.81
CA GLY A 393 -21.04 -27.47 27.19
C GLY A 393 -21.98 -26.61 26.32
N SER A 394 -23.18 -27.08 25.95
CA SER A 394 -24.17 -26.23 25.27
C SER A 394 -24.68 -25.12 26.20
N GLY A 395 -25.01 -23.98 25.62
CA GLY A 395 -25.55 -22.83 26.34
C GLY A 395 -27.06 -22.92 26.56
N LEU A 396 -27.50 -22.64 27.78
CA LEU A 396 -28.89 -22.35 28.11
C LEU A 396 -29.15 -20.87 27.89
N VAL A 397 -30.00 -20.56 26.91
CA VAL A 397 -30.32 -19.19 26.52
C VAL A 397 -31.73 -18.78 26.91
N TYR A 398 -31.90 -17.51 27.24
CA TYR A 398 -33.21 -16.87 27.47
C TYR A 398 -33.34 -15.64 26.61
N ILE A 399 -34.55 -15.39 26.10
CA ILE A 399 -34.85 -14.13 25.41
C ILE A 399 -35.03 -13.01 26.44
N ASN A 400 -34.27 -11.93 26.27
CA ASN A 400 -34.44 -10.71 27.03
C ASN A 400 -35.57 -9.87 26.39
N PRO A 401 -36.67 -9.60 27.09
CA PRO A 401 -37.79 -8.85 26.52
C PRO A 401 -37.48 -7.38 26.24
N GLN A 402 -36.38 -6.82 26.78
CA GLN A 402 -36.03 -5.41 26.60
C GLN A 402 -35.43 -5.11 25.22
N ASP A 403 -34.61 -6.03 24.70
CA ASP A 403 -33.91 -5.87 23.42
C ASP A 403 -34.24 -6.97 22.41
N ASN A 404 -35.06 -7.95 22.81
CA ASN A 404 -35.48 -9.11 22.03
C ASN A 404 -34.30 -9.99 21.57
N ARG A 405 -33.26 -10.13 22.41
CA ARG A 405 -32.07 -10.97 22.14
C ARG A 405 -31.95 -12.13 23.10
N TYR A 406 -31.30 -13.19 22.64
CA TYR A 406 -31.00 -14.38 23.42
C TYR A 406 -29.65 -14.27 24.14
N TYR A 407 -29.68 -14.39 25.47
CA TYR A 407 -28.51 -14.34 26.33
C TYR A 407 -28.21 -15.71 26.93
N VAL A 408 -26.93 -16.09 26.98
CA VAL A 408 -26.47 -17.31 27.66
C VAL A 408 -26.45 -17.09 29.16
N HIS A 409 -27.30 -17.80 29.89
CA HIS A 409 -27.34 -17.76 31.37
C HIS A 409 -26.60 -18.92 32.01
N GLY A 410 -26.50 -20.06 31.31
CA GLY A 410 -25.86 -21.27 31.84
C GLY A 410 -25.12 -22.06 30.79
N VAL A 411 -24.10 -22.80 31.21
CA VAL A 411 -23.41 -23.83 30.40
C VAL A 411 -23.74 -25.19 30.99
N VAL A 412 -24.26 -26.13 30.18
CA VAL A 412 -24.63 -27.48 30.65
C VAL A 412 -23.41 -28.17 31.27
N SER A 413 -23.49 -28.50 32.56
CA SER A 413 -22.37 -29.02 33.35
C SER A 413 -22.64 -30.45 33.81
N ILE A 414 -23.65 -30.68 34.65
CA ILE A 414 -23.91 -32.00 35.24
C ILE A 414 -25.38 -32.23 35.58
N ALA A 415 -25.84 -33.46 35.41
CA ALA A 415 -27.14 -33.95 35.86
C ALA A 415 -26.95 -35.30 36.60
N PRO A 416 -27.88 -35.71 37.47
CA PRO A 416 -27.80 -37.01 38.11
C PRO A 416 -27.91 -38.15 37.07
N GLN A 417 -27.13 -39.21 37.25
CA GLN A 417 -27.13 -40.36 36.35
C GLN A 417 -28.08 -41.45 36.85
N SER A 418 -28.82 -42.08 35.93
CA SER A 418 -29.55 -43.33 36.18
C SER A 418 -28.58 -44.50 36.34
N ARG A 419 -29.00 -45.55 37.07
CA ARG A 419 -28.22 -46.79 37.31
C ARG A 419 -27.84 -47.53 36.01
N ASP A 420 -28.54 -47.26 34.90
CA ASP A 420 -28.32 -47.93 33.61
C ASP A 420 -27.51 -47.11 32.60
N SER A 421 -26.80 -46.05 33.04
CA SER A 421 -25.96 -45.17 32.19
C SER A 421 -26.70 -44.40 31.08
N THR A 422 -28.02 -44.48 31.04
CA THR A 422 -28.91 -43.64 30.24
C THR A 422 -29.27 -42.36 31.00
N CYS A 423 -29.63 -41.31 30.27
CA CYS A 423 -29.94 -40.01 30.84
C CYS A 423 -31.16 -40.11 31.76
N ASN A 424 -31.04 -39.61 32.99
CA ASN A 424 -32.19 -39.63 33.90
C ASN A 424 -33.17 -38.52 33.49
N SER A 425 -34.15 -38.91 32.69
CA SER A 425 -35.16 -38.01 32.13
C SER A 425 -36.10 -37.40 33.19
N GLN A 426 -35.92 -37.75 34.46
CA GLN A 426 -36.75 -37.30 35.58
C GLN A 426 -36.12 -36.20 36.47
N ASP A 427 -34.84 -35.87 36.26
CA ASP A 427 -34.10 -35.01 37.18
C ASP A 427 -33.78 -33.62 36.61
N ASN A 428 -33.66 -32.64 37.51
CA ASN A 428 -33.18 -31.31 37.15
C ASN A 428 -31.69 -31.33 36.77
N THR A 429 -31.28 -30.40 35.92
CA THR A 429 -29.90 -30.22 35.48
C THR A 429 -29.25 -29.05 36.20
N LEU A 430 -27.99 -29.22 36.61
CA LEU A 430 -27.15 -28.14 37.10
C LEU A 430 -26.27 -27.61 35.97
N LEU A 431 -26.34 -26.30 35.73
CA LEU A 431 -25.57 -25.59 34.72
C LEU A 431 -24.63 -24.59 35.38
N THR A 432 -23.44 -24.40 34.82
CA THR A 432 -22.50 -23.38 35.29
C THR A 432 -23.06 -21.99 34.97
N LYS A 433 -23.26 -21.16 36.00
CA LYS A 433 -23.88 -19.83 35.94
C LYS A 433 -22.96 -18.83 35.24
N VAL A 434 -23.33 -18.38 34.05
CA VAL A 434 -22.46 -17.50 33.21
C VAL A 434 -22.18 -16.15 33.87
N SER A 435 -23.18 -15.52 34.52
CA SER A 435 -22.99 -14.19 35.13
C SER A 435 -21.94 -14.17 36.25
N VAL A 436 -21.74 -15.28 36.98
CA VAL A 436 -20.67 -15.40 37.99
C VAL A 436 -19.28 -15.28 37.34
N TYR A 437 -19.18 -15.71 36.08
CA TYR A 437 -17.93 -15.71 35.32
C TYR A 437 -17.85 -14.55 34.33
N TYR A 438 -18.81 -13.61 34.32
CA TYR A 438 -18.83 -12.51 33.34
C TYR A 438 -17.49 -11.77 33.28
N SER A 439 -16.96 -11.33 34.43
CA SER A 439 -15.67 -10.63 34.47
C SER A 439 -14.48 -11.49 34.04
N TRP A 440 -14.55 -12.81 34.27
CA TRP A 440 -13.53 -13.75 33.79
C TRP A 440 -13.61 -13.90 32.27
N ILE A 441 -14.81 -14.16 31.73
CA ILE A 441 -15.05 -14.25 30.29
C ILE A 441 -14.62 -12.95 29.63
N GLU A 442 -15.06 -11.79 30.12
CA GLU A 442 -14.67 -10.48 29.58
C GLU A 442 -13.16 -10.25 29.62
N ARG A 443 -12.49 -10.54 30.73
CA ARG A 443 -11.05 -10.33 30.82
C ARG A 443 -10.29 -11.24 29.86
N GLU A 444 -10.57 -12.53 29.89
CA GLU A 444 -9.91 -13.49 29.02
C GLU A 444 -10.25 -13.18 27.55
N SER A 445 -11.52 -13.02 27.20
CA SER A 445 -11.96 -12.61 25.86
C SER A 445 -11.28 -11.30 25.42
N ASN A 446 -11.20 -10.27 26.25
CA ASN A 446 -10.49 -9.04 25.86
C ASN A 446 -8.99 -9.29 25.66
N ILE A 447 -8.31 -10.06 26.51
CA ILE A 447 -6.89 -10.43 26.26
C ILE A 447 -6.75 -11.23 24.95
N ILE A 448 -7.71 -12.10 24.65
CA ILE A 448 -7.76 -12.99 23.46
C ILE A 448 -8.19 -12.27 22.18
N GLU A 449 -9.02 -11.26 22.30
CA GLU A 449 -9.59 -10.51 21.20
C GLU A 449 -8.94 -9.16 21.02
N ARG A 450 -8.04 -8.75 21.92
CA ARG A 450 -7.45 -7.40 21.92
C ARG A 450 -6.06 -7.44 22.54
N CYS A 451 -5.04 -7.62 21.70
CA CYS A 451 -3.67 -7.27 22.08
C CYS A 451 -3.33 -5.84 21.66
N THR A 452 -2.97 -4.99 22.61
CA THR A 452 -2.45 -3.64 22.33
C THR A 452 -0.97 -3.72 22.00
N LEU A 453 -0.61 -3.26 20.81
CA LEU A 453 0.73 -3.40 20.27
C LEU A 453 1.74 -2.51 21.01
N PRO A 454 2.95 -3.02 21.31
CA PRO A 454 3.91 -2.33 22.16
C PRO A 454 4.50 -1.09 21.47
N PRO A 455 5.08 -0.13 22.22
CA PRO A 455 5.91 0.93 21.64
C PRO A 455 7.03 0.34 20.77
N TYR A 456 7.44 1.09 19.74
CA TYR A 456 8.66 0.73 19.03
C TYR A 456 9.87 0.81 19.97
N PRO A 457 10.82 -0.11 19.87
CA PRO A 457 12.08 0.02 20.60
C PRO A 457 12.80 1.28 20.12
N GLN A 458 13.50 1.95 21.04
CA GLN A 458 14.31 3.11 20.69
C GLN A 458 15.37 2.70 19.66
N ASN A 459 15.48 3.42 18.54
CA ASN A 459 16.35 3.08 17.41
C ASN A 459 16.04 1.73 16.72
N GLY A 460 14.79 1.29 16.77
CA GLY A 460 14.32 0.14 16.00
C GLY A 460 12.83 0.21 15.72
N LYS A 461 12.28 -0.91 15.27
CA LYS A 461 10.86 -1.12 15.00
C LYS A 461 10.52 -2.59 15.12
N TRP A 462 9.23 -2.89 15.23
CA TRP A 462 8.71 -4.25 15.06
C TRP A 462 7.69 -4.26 13.93
N GLU A 463 7.52 -5.42 13.31
CA GLU A 463 6.53 -5.67 12.26
C GLU A 463 5.73 -6.94 12.59
N LEU A 464 4.45 -6.98 12.27
CA LEU A 464 3.65 -8.19 12.46
C LEU A 464 4.00 -9.20 11.34
N GLU A 465 4.32 -10.44 11.69
CA GLU A 465 4.75 -11.44 10.70
C GLU A 465 3.64 -11.85 9.71
N ASN A 466 2.38 -11.66 10.09
CA ASN A 466 1.26 -11.85 9.16
C ASN A 466 1.17 -10.74 8.09
N GLY A 467 2.11 -9.79 8.08
CA GLY A 467 2.23 -8.71 7.10
C GLY A 467 1.20 -7.59 7.29
N ILE A 468 0.33 -7.68 8.29
CA ILE A 468 -0.66 -6.63 8.62
C ILE A 468 0.10 -5.46 9.23
N LYS A 469 -0.01 -4.26 8.67
CA LYS A 469 0.64 -3.07 9.24
C LYS A 469 -0.24 -2.43 10.32
N LYS A 470 0.29 -2.32 11.54
CA LYS A 470 -0.32 -1.69 12.71
C LYS A 470 0.70 -0.80 13.41
N MET A 471 0.23 0.17 14.19
CA MET A 471 1.06 1.12 14.94
C MET A 471 1.12 0.75 16.42
N PRO A 472 2.14 1.21 17.17
CA PRO A 472 2.12 1.14 18.62
C PRO A 472 0.84 1.74 19.22
N GLY A 473 0.25 1.02 20.17
CA GLY A 473 -1.04 1.37 20.76
C GLY A 473 -2.26 0.84 20.00
N ASP A 474 -2.09 0.31 18.78
CA ASP A 474 -3.19 -0.35 18.07
C ASP A 474 -3.58 -1.66 18.75
N THR A 475 -4.88 -1.93 18.80
CA THR A 475 -5.41 -3.17 19.33
C THR A 475 -5.69 -4.18 18.21
N ILE A 476 -5.26 -5.43 18.36
CA ILE A 476 -5.45 -6.50 17.37
C ILE A 476 -6.21 -7.70 17.94
N GLN A 477 -7.10 -8.28 17.14
CA GLN A 477 -7.93 -9.44 17.51
C GLN A 477 -7.23 -10.79 17.44
N SER A 478 -5.97 -10.81 17.90
CA SER A 478 -5.15 -12.02 17.94
C SER A 478 -3.90 -11.82 18.82
N PRO A 479 -3.89 -12.26 20.09
CA PRO A 479 -2.74 -12.13 21.00
C PRO A 479 -1.55 -12.99 20.59
N ILE A 480 -1.81 -14.05 19.81
CA ILE A 480 -0.80 -14.94 19.24
C ILE A 480 -0.15 -14.36 17.98
N THR A 481 -0.43 -13.10 17.64
CA THR A 481 0.24 -12.48 16.50
C THR A 481 1.70 -12.24 16.82
N LEU A 482 2.58 -12.73 15.96
CA LEU A 482 4.01 -12.64 16.13
C LEU A 482 4.52 -11.27 15.63
N LEU A 483 5.34 -10.63 16.45
CA LEU A 483 6.05 -9.39 16.19
C LEU A 483 7.51 -9.73 15.90
N SER A 484 8.01 -9.31 14.75
CA SER A 484 9.42 -9.39 14.36
C SER A 484 10.09 -8.05 14.60
N PHE A 485 11.00 -8.00 15.56
CA PHE A 485 11.77 -6.83 15.94
C PHE A 485 13.01 -6.66 15.06
N SER A 486 13.36 -5.41 14.76
CA SER A 486 14.53 -5.02 13.98
C SER A 486 15.07 -3.68 14.46
N CYS A 487 16.36 -3.45 14.25
CA CYS A 487 17.04 -2.22 14.65
C CYS A 487 17.46 -1.39 13.44
N ASN A 488 17.57 -0.08 13.64
CA ASN A 488 18.09 0.84 12.62
C ASN A 488 19.57 0.54 12.33
N PRO A 489 20.10 0.94 11.15
CA PRO A 489 21.52 0.80 10.86
C PRO A 489 22.39 1.39 11.97
N GLY A 490 23.38 0.61 12.43
CA GLY A 490 24.25 0.97 13.57
C GLY A 490 23.76 0.47 14.93
N TYR A 491 22.70 -0.33 14.99
CA TYR A 491 22.14 -0.91 16.21
C TYR A 491 21.82 -2.41 16.03
N ILE A 492 21.86 -3.19 17.12
CA ILE A 492 21.46 -4.61 17.18
C ILE A 492 20.51 -4.88 18.35
N LEU A 493 19.75 -5.97 18.31
CA LEU A 493 18.86 -6.36 19.40
C LEU A 493 19.65 -6.79 20.64
N ASP A 494 19.12 -6.50 21.83
CA ASP A 494 19.66 -6.98 23.12
C ASP A 494 19.26 -8.42 23.46
N SER A 495 18.54 -9.09 22.56
CA SER A 495 18.09 -10.48 22.66
C SER A 495 18.48 -11.24 21.40
N ALA A 496 18.78 -12.54 21.54
CA ALA A 496 19.04 -13.44 20.42
C ALA A 496 17.76 -13.73 19.61
N ASP A 497 16.59 -13.69 20.26
CA ASP A 497 15.31 -13.85 19.58
C ASP A 497 14.82 -12.51 19.03
N SER A 498 14.45 -12.49 17.75
CA SER A 498 13.82 -11.32 17.11
C SER A 498 12.29 -11.40 17.11
N ARG A 499 11.70 -12.49 17.60
CA ARG A 499 10.28 -12.80 17.43
C ARG A 499 9.56 -12.96 18.75
N TYR A 500 8.51 -12.15 18.96
CA TYR A 500 7.75 -12.13 20.21
C TYR A 500 6.25 -12.12 19.91
N TYR A 501 5.46 -12.87 20.67
CA TYR A 501 4.01 -12.74 20.59
C TYR A 501 3.57 -11.36 21.08
N CYS A 502 2.51 -10.82 20.50
CA CYS A 502 1.94 -9.55 20.92
C CYS A 502 1.62 -9.54 22.43
N ALA A 503 1.16 -10.66 22.98
CA ALA A 503 0.88 -10.81 24.41
C ALA A 503 2.14 -11.05 25.31
N SER A 504 3.36 -10.93 24.78
CA SER A 504 4.59 -11.12 25.56
C SER A 504 4.73 -10.03 26.63
N SER A 505 5.23 -10.39 27.82
CA SER A 505 5.40 -9.47 28.96
C SER A 505 6.66 -8.60 28.87
N ARG A 506 7.58 -8.92 27.96
CA ARG A 506 8.84 -8.19 27.71
C ARG A 506 9.18 -8.23 26.22
N PHE A 507 9.79 -7.15 25.74
CA PHE A 507 10.19 -6.96 24.34
C PHE A 507 11.67 -6.53 24.25
N PRO A 508 12.38 -6.85 23.16
CA PRO A 508 13.78 -6.54 23.00
C PRO A 508 14.00 -5.06 22.68
N ASN A 509 15.15 -4.52 23.06
CA ASN A 509 15.60 -3.16 22.73
C ASN A 509 16.79 -3.17 21.77
N CYS A 510 17.07 -2.02 21.16
CA CYS A 510 18.20 -1.87 20.26
C CYS A 510 19.40 -1.23 20.97
N LYS A 511 20.53 -1.93 20.99
CA LYS A 511 21.82 -1.47 21.50
C LYS A 511 22.67 -0.93 20.35
N MET A 512 23.30 0.21 20.56
CA MET A 512 24.17 0.84 19.56
C MET A 512 25.46 0.04 19.38
N VAL A 513 25.84 -0.20 18.13
CA VAL A 513 27.04 -0.93 17.73
C VAL A 513 28.23 0.04 17.70
N CYS A 514 29.38 -0.40 18.20
CA CYS A 514 30.60 0.38 18.09
C CYS A 514 31.28 0.20 16.72
N PRO A 515 31.98 1.22 16.18
CA PRO A 515 32.64 1.14 14.88
C PRO A 515 33.59 -0.06 14.78
N LEU A 516 33.58 -0.75 13.64
CA LEU A 516 34.53 -1.84 13.39
C LEU A 516 35.95 -1.30 13.36
N LEU A 517 36.82 -1.89 14.20
CA LEU A 517 38.24 -1.55 14.25
C LEU A 517 39.04 -2.55 13.41
N TYR A 518 39.96 -2.02 12.60
CA TYR A 518 40.84 -2.82 11.75
C TYR A 518 42.21 -2.92 12.41
N PHE A 519 42.70 -4.14 12.59
CA PHE A 519 43.97 -4.40 13.25
C PHE A 519 44.99 -4.97 12.27
N SER A 520 46.28 -4.84 12.60
CA SER A 520 47.37 -5.55 11.89
C SER A 520 47.15 -7.07 11.92
N THR A 521 47.66 -7.78 10.91
CA THR A 521 47.52 -9.25 10.77
C THR A 521 48.02 -10.05 11.97
N ASP A 522 48.91 -9.48 12.77
CA ASP A 522 49.59 -10.17 13.87
C ASP A 522 48.94 -9.86 15.24
N ALA A 523 47.76 -9.24 15.24
CA ALA A 523 46.99 -8.93 16.45
C ALA A 523 45.98 -10.05 16.78
N PHE A 524 45.90 -10.42 18.05
CA PHE A 524 44.87 -11.33 18.56
C PHE A 524 43.75 -10.53 19.21
N ILE A 525 42.51 -10.80 18.82
CA ILE A 525 41.32 -10.05 19.25
C ILE A 525 40.23 -11.03 19.68
N GLU A 526 39.61 -10.76 20.81
CA GLU A 526 38.43 -11.49 21.29
C GLU A 526 37.40 -10.53 21.83
N CYS A 527 36.16 -10.68 21.38
CA CYS A 527 35.03 -9.89 21.84
C CYS A 527 34.04 -10.74 22.63
N VAL A 528 33.58 -10.20 23.75
CA VAL A 528 32.51 -10.76 24.56
C VAL A 528 31.41 -9.72 24.75
N ASP A 529 30.18 -10.17 24.92
CA ASP A 529 29.07 -9.30 25.33
C ASP A 529 29.13 -8.97 26.83
N GLU A 530 28.14 -8.21 27.31
CA GLU A 530 28.05 -7.80 28.73
C GLU A 530 27.82 -8.98 29.70
N THR A 531 27.41 -10.14 29.19
CA THR A 531 27.23 -11.39 29.95
C THR A 531 28.46 -12.29 29.90
N ASN A 532 29.55 -11.82 29.27
CA ASN A 532 30.80 -12.53 29.07
C ASN A 532 30.68 -13.73 28.10
N GLN A 533 29.69 -13.72 27.21
CA GLN A 533 29.60 -14.68 26.10
C GLN A 533 30.38 -14.18 24.89
N LYS A 534 31.08 -15.09 24.21
CA LYS A 534 31.90 -14.77 23.04
C LYS A 534 31.02 -14.40 21.84
N ILE A 535 31.32 -13.25 21.22
CA ILE A 535 30.59 -12.70 20.07
C ILE A 535 31.53 -12.35 18.93
N VAL A 536 30.98 -12.14 17.74
CA VAL A 536 31.75 -11.59 16.61
C VAL A 536 32.00 -10.10 16.89
N CYS A 537 33.24 -9.63 16.74
CA CYS A 537 33.60 -8.25 17.06
C CYS A 537 32.87 -7.18 16.23
N SER A 538 32.34 -7.53 15.05
CA SER A 538 31.47 -6.65 14.25
C SER A 538 30.09 -6.45 14.87
N GLU A 539 29.70 -7.28 15.83
CA GLU A 539 28.42 -7.22 16.56
C GLU A 539 28.60 -6.63 17.97
N ALA A 540 29.80 -6.11 18.30
CA ALA A 540 30.07 -5.52 19.59
C ALA A 540 29.25 -4.23 19.79
N ALA A 541 28.23 -4.33 20.63
CA ALA A 541 27.34 -3.23 21.00
C ALA A 541 27.51 -2.82 22.47
N GLN A 542 26.72 -1.86 22.92
CA GLN A 542 26.73 -1.35 24.30
C GLN A 542 26.97 -2.46 25.34
N GLY A 543 28.04 -2.33 26.14
CA GLY A 543 28.41 -3.29 27.18
C GLY A 543 29.39 -4.37 26.74
N ALA A 544 29.63 -4.53 25.44
CA ALA A 544 30.62 -5.47 24.92
C ALA A 544 32.06 -5.05 25.26
N ILE A 545 32.92 -6.05 25.45
CA ILE A 545 34.34 -5.90 25.78
C ILE A 545 35.14 -6.54 24.67
N MET A 546 36.06 -5.78 24.07
CA MET A 546 37.05 -6.30 23.15
C MET A 546 38.41 -6.35 23.85
N THR A 547 38.94 -7.54 24.01
CA THR A 547 40.31 -7.78 24.47
C THR A 547 41.23 -7.91 23.27
N PHE A 548 42.42 -7.33 23.37
CA PHE A 548 43.41 -7.37 22.30
C PHE A 548 44.80 -7.66 22.86
N THR A 549 45.62 -8.32 22.04
CA THR A 549 47.07 -8.43 22.23
C THR A 549 47.74 -8.15 20.89
N CYS A 550 48.61 -7.15 20.83
CA CYS A 550 49.28 -6.77 19.60
C CYS A 550 50.70 -6.23 19.78
N PRO A 551 51.57 -6.35 18.76
CA PRO A 551 52.95 -5.87 18.84
C PRO A 551 53.04 -4.34 18.76
N ARG A 552 53.91 -3.76 19.58
CA ARG A 552 54.33 -2.35 19.54
C ARG A 552 55.43 -2.14 18.51
N LYS A 553 55.61 -0.88 18.08
CA LYS A 553 56.68 -0.47 17.16
C LYS A 553 58.12 -0.72 17.68
N ASN A 554 58.29 -0.90 18.99
CA ASN A 554 59.58 -1.20 19.63
C ASN A 554 59.86 -2.71 19.81
N GLY A 555 58.94 -3.59 19.35
CA GLY A 555 59.09 -5.05 19.47
C GLY A 555 58.47 -5.68 20.72
N GLU A 556 57.92 -4.89 21.65
CA GLU A 556 57.21 -5.38 22.83
C GLU A 556 55.73 -5.68 22.54
N GLN A 557 55.07 -6.55 23.33
CA GLN A 557 53.62 -6.79 23.21
C GLN A 557 52.81 -5.83 24.08
N GLN A 558 51.73 -5.29 23.52
CA GLN A 558 50.70 -4.54 24.23
C GLN A 558 49.43 -5.38 24.31
N SER A 559 48.92 -5.59 25.52
CA SER A 559 47.60 -6.19 25.75
C SER A 559 46.70 -5.25 26.52
N GLY A 560 45.40 -5.32 26.26
CA GLY A 560 44.42 -4.48 26.94
C GLY A 560 43.00 -4.84 26.56
N SER A 561 42.06 -4.11 27.15
CA SER A 561 40.64 -4.21 26.82
C SER A 561 40.07 -2.84 26.51
N ILE A 562 39.17 -2.78 25.53
CA ILE A 562 38.34 -1.61 25.25
C ILE A 562 36.87 -1.99 25.34
N HIS A 563 36.06 -1.06 25.82
CA HIS A 563 34.65 -1.27 26.13
C HIS A 563 33.79 -0.47 25.17
N CYS A 564 32.77 -1.10 24.60
CA CYS A 564 31.80 -0.40 23.78
C CYS A 564 30.81 0.33 24.68
N ASN A 565 30.86 1.66 24.67
CA ASN A 565 29.95 2.50 25.44
C ASN A 565 29.49 3.69 24.58
N GLN A 566 28.18 3.84 24.46
CA GLN A 566 27.48 4.81 23.62
C GLN A 566 28.06 4.88 22.20
N GLY A 567 28.27 3.71 21.57
CA GLY A 567 28.71 3.65 20.18
C GLY A 567 30.15 4.10 19.98
N SER A 568 30.94 4.19 21.05
CA SER A 568 32.35 4.52 21.03
C SER A 568 33.17 3.50 21.83
N TRP A 569 34.36 3.18 21.32
CA TRP A 569 35.32 2.34 22.01
C TRP A 569 36.08 3.16 23.06
N ASN A 570 35.80 2.87 24.33
CA ASN A 570 36.43 3.53 25.46
C ASN A 570 37.50 2.63 26.09
N GLY A 571 38.69 3.17 26.31
CA GLY A 571 39.83 2.45 26.85
C GLY A 571 41.15 2.79 26.14
N PRO A 572 42.27 2.17 26.53
CA PRO A 572 43.56 2.40 25.90
C PRO A 572 43.53 1.96 24.44
N GLN A 573 43.71 2.91 23.51
CA GLN A 573 43.68 2.63 22.08
C GLN A 573 44.92 1.80 21.65
N PRO A 574 44.74 0.62 21.05
CA PRO A 574 45.84 -0.20 20.54
C PRO A 574 46.63 0.50 19.43
N GLU A 575 47.97 0.46 19.49
CA GLU A 575 48.83 1.03 18.43
C GLU A 575 48.71 0.29 17.08
N CYS A 576 48.20 -0.94 17.13
CA CYS A 576 48.01 -1.83 15.99
C CYS A 576 46.71 -1.57 15.20
N ILE A 577 45.90 -0.56 15.59
CA ILE A 577 44.74 -0.13 14.79
C ILE A 577 45.25 0.57 13.51
N THR A 578 44.81 0.08 12.35
CA THR A 578 45.17 0.61 11.04
C THR A 578 44.08 1.52 10.48
N LYS A 579 44.46 2.58 9.77
CA LYS A 579 43.51 3.37 8.96
C LYS A 579 43.19 2.58 7.70
N ASN A 580 41.94 2.13 7.58
CA ASN A 580 41.31 1.46 6.44
C ASN A 580 42.13 1.49 5.12
N PRO A 581 42.72 0.37 4.66
CA PRO A 581 43.48 0.34 3.40
C PRO A 581 42.53 0.05 2.22
N GLN A 582 41.83 1.07 1.71
CA GLN A 582 41.19 1.03 0.38
C GLN A 582 40.81 2.43 -0.14
N GLY A 583 41.82 3.17 -0.60
CA GLY A 583 41.71 4.09 -1.75
C GLY A 583 42.47 3.46 -2.93
N PRO A 584 42.20 3.86 -4.19
CA PRO A 584 42.71 3.13 -5.36
C PRO A 584 44.24 3.23 -5.44
N PRO A 585 44.98 2.13 -5.70
CA PRO A 585 46.43 2.17 -5.79
C PRO A 585 46.88 2.73 -7.15
N LYS A 586 47.76 3.73 -7.13
CA LYS A 586 48.53 4.19 -8.28
C LYS A 586 49.82 3.37 -8.42
N GLY A 587 49.99 2.71 -9.57
CA GLY A 587 51.29 2.49 -10.21
C GLY A 587 51.98 1.14 -10.00
N THR A 588 51.68 0.16 -10.85
CA THR A 588 52.61 -0.91 -11.29
C THR A 588 52.37 -1.22 -12.78
N PRO A 589 53.35 -1.79 -13.50
CA PRO A 589 53.60 -1.52 -14.92
C PRO A 589 52.60 -2.17 -15.88
N LYS A 590 52.48 -1.53 -17.06
CA LYS A 590 51.71 -1.98 -18.23
C LYS A 590 52.08 -3.42 -18.64
N PRO A 591 51.11 -4.36 -18.70
CA PRO A 591 51.24 -5.59 -19.47
C PRO A 591 51.12 -5.31 -20.99
N PRO A 592 51.56 -6.23 -21.86
CA PRO A 592 51.77 -5.98 -23.27
C PRO A 592 50.46 -5.64 -23.99
N VAL A 593 50.58 -4.70 -24.92
CA VAL A 593 49.58 -4.44 -25.95
C VAL A 593 49.43 -5.72 -26.79
N ILE A 594 48.32 -6.42 -26.62
CA ILE A 594 47.80 -7.27 -27.69
C ILE A 594 47.03 -6.32 -28.61
N VAL A 595 47.68 -5.97 -29.72
CA VAL A 595 47.01 -5.34 -30.86
C VAL A 595 46.10 -6.40 -31.47
N THR A 596 44.82 -6.38 -31.10
CA THR A 596 43.75 -6.83 -32.01
C THR A 596 43.15 -5.61 -32.64
N THR A 597 43.61 -5.29 -33.85
CA THR A 597 42.91 -4.37 -34.76
C THR A 597 41.54 -4.95 -35.12
N ALA A 598 40.46 -4.45 -34.52
CA ALA A 598 39.06 -4.50 -35.01
C ALA A 598 38.16 -3.58 -34.14
N PRO A 599 37.06 -3.02 -34.68
CA PRO A 599 36.83 -1.57 -34.71
C PRO A 599 36.12 -0.95 -33.49
N THR A 600 36.41 0.34 -33.27
CA THR A 600 35.68 1.30 -32.44
C THR A 600 34.19 1.38 -32.78
N ILE A 601 33.31 1.15 -31.79
CA ILE A 601 31.90 1.55 -31.85
C ILE A 601 31.57 2.30 -30.54
N PRO A 602 30.93 3.49 -30.58
CA PRO A 602 30.60 4.24 -29.37
C PRO A 602 29.57 3.53 -28.49
N ASP A 603 29.66 3.73 -27.16
CA ASP A 603 28.74 3.32 -26.11
C ASP A 603 27.30 3.86 -26.33
N MET A 604 26.49 3.16 -27.12
CA MET A 604 25.14 3.58 -27.52
C MET A 604 24.13 3.47 -26.37
N LYS A 605 23.23 4.45 -26.28
CA LYS A 605 22.17 4.45 -25.25
C LYS A 605 21.00 3.56 -25.64
N VAL A 606 20.62 2.66 -24.72
CA VAL A 606 19.32 1.96 -24.74
C VAL A 606 18.45 2.60 -23.66
N ILE A 607 17.45 3.37 -24.10
CA ILE A 607 16.55 4.13 -23.22
C ILE A 607 15.21 3.41 -23.17
N CYS A 608 14.86 2.89 -22.01
CA CYS A 608 13.59 2.20 -21.79
C CYS A 608 12.61 3.18 -21.16
N THR A 609 11.44 3.41 -21.78
CA THR A 609 10.42 4.29 -21.18
C THR A 609 9.29 3.44 -20.63
N TYR A 610 9.04 3.56 -19.32
CA TYR A 610 8.00 2.83 -18.58
C TYR A 610 6.72 3.66 -18.49
N ASP A 611 5.61 3.11 -18.97
CA ASP A 611 4.31 3.78 -19.03
C ASP A 611 3.50 3.54 -17.76
N ALA A 612 3.72 4.37 -16.75
CA ALA A 612 3.02 4.31 -15.48
C ALA A 612 1.56 4.83 -15.55
N GLN A 613 1.10 5.39 -16.68
CA GLN A 613 -0.26 5.94 -16.79
C GLN A 613 -1.35 4.88 -16.58
N TRP A 614 -1.08 3.64 -16.96
CA TRP A 614 -2.07 2.58 -16.99
C TRP A 614 -1.95 1.60 -15.81
N TYR A 615 -1.10 1.90 -14.83
CA TYR A 615 -1.03 1.13 -13.58
C TYR A 615 -2.24 1.45 -12.68
N PRO A 616 -2.89 0.45 -12.04
CA PRO A 616 -2.57 -0.98 -11.99
C PRO A 616 -3.19 -1.85 -13.10
N ASN A 617 -3.89 -1.26 -14.09
CA ASN A 617 -4.73 -1.99 -15.06
C ASN A 617 -3.98 -3.05 -15.90
N HIS A 618 -2.73 -2.80 -16.32
CA HIS A 618 -1.93 -3.79 -17.09
C HIS A 618 -1.12 -4.76 -16.21
N LYS A 619 -1.11 -4.58 -14.87
CA LYS A 619 -0.42 -5.41 -13.87
C LYS A 619 1.09 -5.65 -14.09
N VAL A 620 1.76 -4.98 -15.04
CA VAL A 620 3.22 -5.07 -15.23
C VAL A 620 3.89 -4.09 -14.29
N ILE A 621 4.93 -4.54 -13.58
CA ILE A 621 5.63 -3.77 -12.55
C ILE A 621 7.12 -3.61 -12.87
N PRO A 622 7.82 -2.62 -12.29
CA PRO A 622 9.25 -2.38 -12.55
C PRO A 622 10.15 -3.61 -12.36
N GLU A 623 9.80 -4.49 -11.43
CA GLU A 623 10.56 -5.70 -11.12
C GLU A 623 10.40 -6.82 -12.15
N ASP A 624 9.42 -6.72 -13.05
CA ASP A 624 9.22 -7.66 -14.16
C ASP A 624 10.30 -7.49 -15.25
N PHE A 625 11.02 -6.36 -15.29
CA PHE A 625 12.06 -6.07 -16.27
C PHE A 625 13.47 -6.37 -15.74
N ASP A 626 14.36 -6.86 -16.60
CA ASP A 626 15.80 -6.86 -16.33
C ASP A 626 16.41 -5.45 -16.54
N PRO A 627 16.85 -4.76 -15.47
CA PRO A 627 17.44 -3.43 -15.59
C PRO A 627 18.81 -3.40 -16.27
N ASN A 628 19.47 -4.54 -16.48
CA ASN A 628 20.76 -4.60 -17.18
C ASN A 628 20.61 -4.41 -18.70
N LEU A 629 19.40 -4.60 -19.22
CA LEU A 629 19.10 -4.40 -20.63
C LEU A 629 18.83 -2.92 -20.98
N CYS A 630 18.82 -2.03 -20.00
CA CYS A 630 18.61 -0.60 -20.19
C CYS A 630 19.82 0.18 -19.68
N THR A 631 20.26 1.17 -20.45
CA THR A 631 21.25 2.16 -19.95
C THR A 631 20.55 3.27 -19.17
N HIS A 632 19.35 3.63 -19.61
CA HIS A 632 18.52 4.65 -19.00
C HIS A 632 17.08 4.14 -18.91
N LEU A 633 16.39 4.49 -17.82
CA LEU A 633 14.98 4.24 -17.62
C LEU A 633 14.25 5.58 -17.44
N VAL A 634 13.23 5.82 -18.25
CA VAL A 634 12.39 7.02 -18.15
C VAL A 634 11.04 6.63 -17.58
N TYR A 635 10.72 7.11 -16.39
CA TYR A 635 9.41 6.97 -15.77
C TYR A 635 8.42 7.93 -16.43
N SER A 636 7.44 7.42 -17.17
CA SER A 636 6.44 8.23 -17.87
C SER A 636 5.04 8.01 -17.28
N SER A 637 4.42 8.98 -16.61
CA SER A 637 4.93 10.33 -16.33
C SER A 637 4.33 10.92 -15.06
N MET A 638 5.03 11.92 -14.53
CA MET A 638 4.55 12.79 -13.45
C MET A 638 3.61 13.87 -14.00
N GLY A 639 2.72 14.37 -13.16
CA GLY A 639 1.74 15.40 -13.54
C GLY A 639 2.28 16.82 -13.38
N LEU A 640 1.46 17.80 -13.74
CA LEU A 640 1.67 19.22 -13.46
C LEU A 640 0.44 19.82 -12.73
N TRP A 641 0.68 20.64 -11.72
CA TRP A 641 -0.35 21.48 -11.10
C TRP A 641 -0.64 22.73 -11.95
N THR A 642 -1.78 23.38 -11.70
CA THR A 642 -2.20 24.61 -12.43
C THR A 642 -1.22 25.77 -12.29
N LYS A 643 -0.43 25.77 -11.22
CA LYS A 643 0.63 26.77 -10.96
C LYS A 643 1.96 26.43 -11.65
N GLY A 644 2.13 25.23 -12.21
CA GLY A 644 3.32 24.80 -12.92
C GLY A 644 4.22 23.81 -12.16
N ASP A 645 3.92 23.51 -10.89
CA ASP A 645 4.71 22.57 -10.07
C ASP A 645 4.50 21.11 -10.48
N VAL A 646 5.53 20.27 -10.27
CA VAL A 646 5.43 18.82 -10.49
C VAL A 646 4.42 18.21 -9.51
N LYS A 647 3.52 17.38 -10.05
CA LYS A 647 2.41 16.75 -9.33
C LYS A 647 2.58 15.23 -9.25
N VAL A 648 2.39 14.68 -8.05
CA VAL A 648 2.05 13.27 -7.85
C VAL A 648 0.66 13.01 -8.43
N ARG A 649 0.56 12.13 -9.41
CA ARG A 649 -0.71 11.92 -10.13
C ARG A 649 -1.76 11.19 -9.29
N ASN A 650 -1.32 10.25 -8.45
CA ASN A 650 -2.14 9.49 -7.52
C ASN A 650 -1.25 9.07 -6.34
N ASP A 651 -1.75 9.18 -5.11
CA ASP A 651 -1.05 8.76 -3.89
C ASP A 651 -0.64 7.28 -3.96
N SER A 652 -1.42 6.44 -4.67
CA SER A 652 -1.10 5.04 -5.02
C SER A 652 0.26 4.82 -5.72
N LEU A 653 0.87 5.88 -6.26
CA LEU A 653 2.17 5.86 -6.94
C LEU A 653 3.35 6.19 -6.01
N GLU A 654 3.09 6.79 -4.84
CA GLU A 654 4.08 6.98 -3.76
C GLU A 654 3.92 5.90 -2.68
N ILE A 655 2.69 5.48 -2.43
CA ILE A 655 2.31 4.44 -1.51
C ILE A 655 1.10 3.71 -2.10
N ASP A 656 1.18 2.41 -2.41
CA ASP A 656 0.02 1.70 -3.02
C ASP A 656 -1.20 1.62 -2.09
N GLU A 657 -2.35 1.13 -2.61
CA GLU A 657 -3.61 1.04 -1.86
C GLU A 657 -3.49 0.20 -0.57
N GLU A 658 -2.43 -0.60 -0.44
CA GLU A 658 -2.09 -1.43 0.72
C GLU A 658 -0.99 -0.83 1.62
N GLY A 659 -0.55 0.40 1.39
CA GLY A 659 0.45 1.06 2.23
C GLY A 659 1.91 0.60 1.97
N LYS A 660 2.23 0.00 0.82
CA LYS A 660 3.60 -0.38 0.43
C LYS A 660 4.31 0.76 -0.30
N ILE A 661 5.61 0.61 -0.50
CA ILE A 661 6.45 1.52 -1.28
C ILE A 661 5.88 1.65 -2.70
N GLY A 662 5.51 2.86 -3.11
CA GLY A 662 4.93 3.14 -4.42
C GLY A 662 5.91 3.03 -5.59
N LEU A 663 5.39 3.19 -6.80
CA LEU A 663 6.09 2.99 -8.06
C LEU A 663 7.37 3.82 -8.22
N TYR A 664 7.44 5.06 -7.71
CA TYR A 664 8.66 5.88 -7.86
C TYR A 664 9.89 5.27 -7.17
N HIS A 665 9.70 4.82 -5.93
CA HIS A 665 10.75 4.15 -5.17
C HIS A 665 11.11 2.79 -5.77
N ARG A 666 10.12 2.01 -6.21
CA ARG A 666 10.36 0.70 -6.85
C ARG A 666 11.14 0.82 -8.16
N VAL A 667 10.88 1.88 -8.92
CA VAL A 667 11.66 2.21 -10.11
C VAL A 667 13.07 2.63 -9.73
N ALA A 668 13.23 3.47 -8.70
CA ALA A 668 14.54 3.85 -8.18
C ALA A 668 15.37 2.63 -7.71
N ASP A 669 14.73 1.67 -7.04
CA ASP A 669 15.33 0.44 -6.52
C ASP A 669 15.85 -0.49 -7.64
N MET A 670 15.48 -0.27 -8.91
CA MET A 670 16.11 -0.98 -10.03
C MET A 670 17.62 -0.72 -10.11
N LYS A 671 18.11 0.39 -9.55
CA LYS A 671 19.54 0.68 -9.40
C LYS A 671 20.26 -0.27 -8.44
N LEU A 672 19.54 -0.92 -7.51
CA LEU A 672 20.13 -1.94 -6.63
C LEU A 672 20.57 -3.17 -7.45
N LYS A 673 19.88 -3.47 -8.55
CA LYS A 673 20.24 -4.55 -9.48
C LYS A 673 21.26 -4.11 -10.53
N ASN A 674 21.16 -2.88 -11.03
CA ASN A 674 22.11 -2.28 -11.98
C ASN A 674 22.57 -0.90 -11.48
N PRO A 675 23.68 -0.80 -10.75
CA PRO A 675 24.19 0.48 -10.23
C PRO A 675 24.56 1.51 -11.31
N ASN A 676 24.75 1.06 -12.56
CA ASN A 676 25.05 1.94 -13.69
C ASN A 676 23.78 2.49 -14.38
N LEU A 677 22.59 1.99 -14.03
CA LEU A 677 21.33 2.44 -14.60
C LEU A 677 21.06 3.90 -14.20
N LYS A 678 20.75 4.72 -15.20
CA LYS A 678 20.31 6.10 -15.01
C LYS A 678 18.80 6.21 -15.11
N ILE A 679 18.17 6.90 -14.17
CA ILE A 679 16.71 6.99 -14.09
C ILE A 679 16.28 8.44 -14.19
N LEU A 680 15.41 8.75 -15.13
CA LEU A 680 14.78 10.07 -15.27
C LEU A 680 13.28 9.91 -15.05
N PHE A 681 12.62 10.95 -14.53
CA PHE A 681 11.16 11.04 -14.62
C PHE A 681 10.78 11.98 -15.76
N SER A 682 9.67 11.66 -16.40
CA SER A 682 9.09 12.48 -17.47
C SER A 682 7.97 13.35 -16.92
N VAL A 683 7.91 14.60 -17.36
CA VAL A 683 6.75 15.48 -17.15
C VAL A 683 6.12 15.74 -18.52
N GLY A 684 4.82 15.45 -18.64
CA GLY A 684 4.07 15.58 -19.89
C GLY A 684 3.54 14.26 -20.44
N GLY A 685 3.57 14.13 -21.77
CA GLY A 685 2.99 13.02 -22.51
C GLY A 685 1.47 12.95 -22.40
N SER A 686 0.91 11.76 -22.63
CA SER A 686 -0.54 11.50 -22.53
C SER A 686 -1.12 11.69 -21.11
N ALA A 687 -0.28 11.90 -20.10
CA ALA A 687 -0.69 12.18 -18.72
C ALA A 687 -1.02 13.64 -18.43
N VAL A 688 -0.49 14.57 -19.22
CA VAL A 688 -0.79 16.01 -19.13
C VAL A 688 -1.56 16.36 -20.39
N THR A 689 -2.87 16.08 -20.36
CA THR A 689 -3.76 16.25 -21.51
C THR A 689 -4.14 17.72 -21.78
N ASP A 690 -3.85 18.65 -20.86
CA ASP A 690 -4.13 20.08 -21.04
C ASP A 690 -2.90 20.82 -21.59
N TYR A 691 -2.93 21.08 -22.90
CA TYR A 691 -1.97 21.94 -23.60
C TYR A 691 -1.72 23.28 -22.87
N ASN A 692 -2.74 23.84 -22.22
CA ASN A 692 -2.60 25.12 -21.51
C ASN A 692 -1.75 25.02 -20.24
N LEU A 693 -1.54 23.84 -19.65
CA LEU A 693 -0.68 23.70 -18.47
C LEU A 693 0.78 23.96 -18.84
N PHE A 694 1.31 23.28 -19.87
CA PHE A 694 2.67 23.51 -20.35
C PHE A 694 2.86 24.93 -20.88
N ARG A 695 1.90 25.44 -21.67
CA ARG A 695 1.93 26.83 -22.15
C ARG A 695 2.00 27.84 -21.00
N ARG A 696 1.25 27.62 -19.92
CA ARG A 696 1.28 28.47 -18.73
C ARG A 696 2.60 28.37 -17.98
N LEU A 697 3.17 27.17 -17.86
CA LEU A 697 4.45 26.90 -17.22
C LEU A 697 5.58 27.68 -17.90
N VAL A 698 5.72 27.54 -19.23
CA VAL A 698 6.77 28.24 -19.99
C VAL A 698 6.51 29.74 -20.14
N GLY A 699 5.27 30.18 -19.95
CA GLY A 699 4.87 31.57 -20.15
C GLY A 699 5.16 32.52 -18.98
N ALA A 700 5.62 32.03 -17.83
CA ALA A 700 5.89 32.87 -16.66
C ALA A 700 7.09 32.39 -15.85
N VAL A 701 8.04 33.30 -15.59
CA VAL A 701 9.28 33.00 -14.85
C VAL A 701 9.00 32.41 -13.47
N GLY A 702 8.06 32.99 -12.70
CA GLY A 702 7.70 32.47 -11.38
C GLY A 702 7.21 31.01 -11.41
N ARG A 703 6.52 30.60 -12.46
CA ARG A 703 6.06 29.20 -12.62
C ARG A 703 7.19 28.27 -13.02
N THR A 704 8.10 28.73 -13.87
CA THR A 704 9.32 28.00 -14.20
C THR A 704 10.17 27.74 -12.96
N LEU A 705 10.26 28.70 -12.05
CA LEU A 705 10.99 28.56 -10.79
C LEU A 705 10.30 27.60 -9.81
N GLY A 706 8.96 27.66 -9.68
CA GLY A 706 8.20 26.67 -8.90
C GLY A 706 8.35 25.25 -9.43
N PHE A 707 8.33 25.10 -10.76
CA PHE A 707 8.65 23.85 -11.44
C PHE A 707 10.05 23.36 -11.10
N LEU A 708 11.07 24.21 -11.16
CA LEU A 708 12.45 23.83 -10.83
C LEU A 708 12.58 23.35 -9.38
N GLY A 709 11.99 24.08 -8.43
CA GLY A 709 12.01 23.69 -7.02
C GLY A 709 11.32 22.35 -6.76
N SER A 710 10.14 22.13 -7.35
CA SER A 710 9.42 20.87 -7.22
C SER A 710 10.10 19.71 -7.95
N ALA A 711 10.63 19.92 -9.16
CA ALA A 711 11.39 18.91 -9.90
C ALA A 711 12.65 18.48 -9.13
N GLY A 712 13.44 19.44 -8.62
CA GLY A 712 14.63 19.15 -7.81
C GLY A 712 14.32 18.38 -6.52
N TYR A 713 13.16 18.62 -5.90
CA TYR A 713 12.68 17.83 -4.77
C TYR A 713 12.48 16.35 -5.15
N PHE A 714 11.77 16.07 -6.25
CA PHE A 714 11.53 14.70 -6.70
C PHE A 714 12.83 13.98 -7.07
N ILE A 715 13.76 14.66 -7.77
CA ILE A 715 15.07 14.09 -8.11
C ILE A 715 15.81 13.65 -6.84
N ASN A 716 15.90 14.54 -5.86
CA ASN A 716 16.65 14.28 -4.63
C ASN A 716 15.99 13.25 -3.70
N THR A 717 14.65 13.25 -3.64
CA THR A 717 13.87 12.36 -2.78
C THR A 717 13.94 10.92 -3.28
N TYR A 718 13.69 10.72 -4.57
CA TYR A 718 13.66 9.38 -5.19
C TYR A 718 15.00 8.95 -5.79
N LYS A 719 16.05 9.78 -5.66
CA LYS A 719 17.39 9.52 -6.23
C LYS A 719 17.36 9.27 -7.74
N PHE A 720 16.53 10.02 -8.46
CA PHE A 720 16.61 10.08 -9.92
C PHE A 720 17.87 10.83 -10.35
N ASP A 721 18.28 10.64 -11.61
CA ASP A 721 19.44 11.27 -12.22
C ASP A 721 19.07 12.48 -13.10
N GLY A 722 17.77 12.72 -13.34
CA GLY A 722 17.35 13.84 -14.18
C GLY A 722 15.87 13.88 -14.54
N LEU A 723 15.58 14.75 -15.50
CA LEU A 723 14.24 15.11 -15.97
C LEU A 723 14.14 14.95 -17.48
N ASN A 724 13.04 14.35 -17.95
CA ASN A 724 12.64 14.33 -19.34
C ASN A 724 11.42 15.24 -19.57
N ILE A 725 11.53 16.21 -20.47
CA ILE A 725 10.41 17.05 -20.89
C ILE A 725 9.68 16.35 -22.04
N ASP A 726 8.40 16.01 -21.85
CA ASP A 726 7.56 15.39 -22.88
C ASP A 726 6.38 16.29 -23.24
N TRP A 727 6.66 17.48 -23.77
CA TRP A 727 5.60 18.38 -24.22
C TRP A 727 5.18 18.04 -25.65
N ASP A 728 3.95 17.53 -25.77
CA ASP A 728 3.35 17.09 -27.01
C ASP A 728 2.15 17.98 -27.41
N SER A 729 2.29 19.01 -28.25
CA SER A 729 3.52 19.58 -28.83
C SER A 729 3.40 21.12 -28.81
N PRO A 730 4.50 21.87 -28.60
CA PRO A 730 4.47 23.34 -28.66
C PRO A 730 4.12 23.84 -30.07
N LYS A 731 3.46 25.00 -30.17
CA LYS A 731 3.27 25.71 -31.44
C LYS A 731 4.33 26.80 -31.59
N GLU A 732 4.37 27.40 -32.78
CA GLU A 732 5.33 28.47 -33.11
C GLU A 732 5.36 29.62 -32.09
N ALA A 733 4.19 30.02 -31.57
CA ALA A 733 4.05 31.09 -30.59
C ALA A 733 4.69 30.76 -29.22
N GLU A 734 4.94 29.49 -28.93
CA GLU A 734 5.54 29.02 -27.69
C GLU A 734 7.03 28.70 -27.82
N LYS A 735 7.59 28.65 -29.03
CA LYS A 735 8.99 28.28 -29.29
C LYS A 735 9.98 29.06 -28.43
N GLU A 736 9.87 30.39 -28.41
CA GLU A 736 10.81 31.23 -27.64
C GLU A 736 10.62 31.07 -26.12
N ARG A 737 9.38 30.85 -25.66
CA ARG A 737 9.11 30.59 -24.24
C ARG A 737 9.68 29.25 -23.80
N LEU A 738 9.60 28.24 -24.67
CA LEU A 738 10.23 26.94 -24.44
C LEU A 738 11.76 27.07 -24.38
N ASN A 739 12.37 27.88 -25.25
CA ASN A 739 13.81 28.15 -25.20
C ASN A 739 14.25 28.71 -23.85
N VAL A 740 13.59 29.80 -23.40
CA VAL A 740 13.89 30.43 -22.10
C VAL A 740 13.66 29.46 -20.94
N PHE A 741 12.61 28.64 -21.01
CA PHE A 741 12.37 27.60 -20.02
C PHE A 741 13.51 26.57 -19.98
N LEU A 742 13.92 26.01 -21.13
CA LEU A 742 15.00 25.03 -21.21
C LEU A 742 16.35 25.61 -20.75
N GLU A 743 16.64 26.88 -21.04
CA GLU A 743 17.85 27.56 -20.55
C GLU A 743 17.90 27.60 -19.02
N ARG A 744 16.79 28.00 -18.39
CA ARG A 744 16.70 28.09 -16.93
C ARG A 744 16.81 26.72 -16.27
N VAL A 745 16.15 25.72 -16.84
CA VAL A 745 16.24 24.34 -16.34
C VAL A 745 17.69 23.85 -16.47
N ARG A 746 18.34 24.10 -17.62
CA ARG A 746 19.74 23.70 -17.84
C ARG A 746 20.70 24.36 -16.85
N GLU A 747 20.58 25.67 -16.67
CA GLU A 747 21.43 26.44 -15.76
C GLU A 747 21.34 25.92 -14.32
N ASP A 748 20.13 25.56 -13.87
CA ASP A 748 19.94 24.98 -12.54
C ASP A 748 20.47 23.53 -12.46
N PHE A 749 20.21 22.72 -13.48
CA PHE A 749 20.58 21.30 -13.49
C PHE A 749 22.11 21.10 -13.60
N ASP A 750 22.84 22.01 -14.26
CA ASP A 750 24.31 21.99 -14.33
C ASP A 750 24.97 22.12 -12.95
N LYS A 751 24.35 22.87 -12.04
CA LYS A 751 24.85 23.03 -10.65
C LYS A 751 24.82 21.71 -9.88
N HIS A 752 23.94 20.80 -10.26
CA HIS A 752 23.69 19.53 -9.57
C HIS A 752 24.21 18.31 -10.34
N GLY A 753 24.62 18.48 -11.60
CA GLY A 753 25.02 17.38 -12.48
C GLY A 753 23.84 16.50 -12.91
N TRP A 754 22.62 17.03 -12.95
CA TRP A 754 21.43 16.30 -13.38
C TRP A 754 21.26 16.29 -14.90
N LEU A 755 20.69 15.21 -15.43
CA LEU A 755 20.37 15.07 -16.84
C LEU A 755 19.09 15.84 -17.20
N LEU A 756 19.10 16.48 -18.37
CA LEU A 756 17.95 17.15 -18.96
C LEU A 756 17.76 16.67 -20.40
N THR A 757 16.62 16.03 -20.65
CA THR A 757 16.30 15.44 -21.96
C THR A 757 14.92 15.88 -22.42
N ALA A 758 14.61 15.69 -23.70
CA ALA A 758 13.26 15.88 -24.19
C ALA A 758 12.79 14.71 -25.05
N SER A 759 11.51 14.38 -24.95
CA SER A 759 10.79 13.47 -25.83
C SER A 759 9.83 14.29 -26.69
N VAL A 760 9.94 14.20 -28.02
CA VAL A 760 9.26 15.09 -28.96
C VAL A 760 8.60 14.31 -30.08
N ARG A 761 7.47 14.81 -30.59
CA ARG A 761 6.92 14.31 -31.86
C ARG A 761 7.76 14.82 -33.04
N PRO A 762 7.75 14.11 -34.18
CA PRO A 762 8.24 14.67 -35.43
C PRO A 762 7.48 15.97 -35.74
N ASP A 763 8.20 17.10 -35.83
CA ASP A 763 7.62 18.40 -36.19
C ASP A 763 7.67 18.58 -37.72
N PHE A 764 6.57 18.22 -38.39
CA PHE A 764 6.46 18.35 -39.84
C PHE A 764 6.35 19.81 -40.32
N SER A 765 5.93 20.73 -39.44
CA SER A 765 5.89 22.16 -39.75
C SER A 765 7.23 22.86 -39.55
N GLY A 766 8.11 22.30 -38.71
CA GLY A 766 9.41 22.87 -38.36
C GLY A 766 9.35 24.15 -37.54
N THR A 767 8.21 24.49 -36.94
CA THR A 767 8.00 25.77 -36.26
C THR A 767 7.86 25.66 -34.75
N GLY A 768 7.61 24.47 -34.20
CA GLY A 768 7.36 24.29 -32.76
C GLY A 768 8.62 24.24 -31.91
N TYR A 769 9.75 23.85 -32.50
CA TYR A 769 11.02 23.62 -31.79
C TYR A 769 12.17 24.45 -32.38
N ASP A 770 13.03 24.99 -31.51
CA ASP A 770 14.34 25.52 -31.89
C ASP A 770 15.40 24.43 -31.73
N ILE A 771 15.60 23.67 -32.81
CA ILE A 771 16.46 22.48 -32.81
C ILE A 771 17.93 22.83 -32.49
N PRO A 772 18.54 23.89 -33.05
CA PRO A 772 19.89 24.31 -32.65
C PRO A 772 20.01 24.68 -31.16
N LYS A 773 18.98 25.31 -30.58
CA LYS A 773 18.97 25.63 -29.14
C LYS A 773 18.85 24.38 -28.29
N MET A 774 17.93 23.48 -28.64
CA MET A 774 17.79 22.17 -27.99
C MET A 774 19.08 21.36 -28.06
N ASN A 775 19.78 21.38 -29.20
CA ASN A 775 21.08 20.71 -29.37
C ASN A 775 22.15 21.24 -28.42
N LYS A 776 22.07 22.51 -27.97
CA LYS A 776 22.98 23.06 -26.95
C LYS A 776 22.57 22.67 -25.54
N LEU A 777 21.28 22.78 -25.23
CA LEU A 777 20.75 22.68 -23.87
C LEU A 777 20.48 21.26 -23.39
N LEU A 778 20.06 20.35 -24.27
CA LEU A 778 19.63 19.00 -23.86
C LEU A 778 20.79 18.01 -23.95
N ASP A 779 20.83 17.04 -23.04
CA ASP A 779 21.78 15.93 -23.09
C ASP A 779 21.55 15.07 -24.34
N TRP A 780 20.28 14.83 -24.69
CA TRP A 780 19.83 14.29 -25.96
C TRP A 780 18.35 14.59 -26.22
N VAL A 781 17.92 14.37 -27.46
CA VAL A 781 16.52 14.48 -27.91
C VAL A 781 16.04 13.11 -28.37
N THR A 782 14.93 12.65 -27.79
CA THR A 782 14.24 11.43 -28.18
C THR A 782 13.09 11.78 -29.12
N VAL A 783 13.23 11.43 -30.40
CA VAL A 783 12.18 11.67 -31.41
C VAL A 783 11.27 10.44 -31.49
N LYS A 784 9.98 10.65 -31.20
CA LYS A 784 8.92 9.63 -31.21
C LYS A 784 8.59 9.23 -32.65
N SER A 785 9.44 8.42 -33.28
CA SER A 785 9.32 8.02 -34.69
C SER A 785 8.28 6.90 -34.94
N TYR A 786 7.19 6.91 -34.18
CA TYR A 786 6.08 5.97 -34.24
C TYR A 786 4.74 6.72 -34.27
N ASP A 787 3.62 6.00 -34.41
CA ASP A 787 2.29 6.57 -34.65
C ASP A 787 2.24 7.49 -35.90
N LEU A 788 3.05 7.15 -36.92
CA LEU A 788 3.11 7.85 -38.20
C LEU A 788 1.86 7.60 -39.07
N TYR A 789 1.18 6.50 -38.77
CA TYR A 789 -0.17 6.18 -39.22
C TYR A 789 -0.96 5.71 -38.00
N ASP A 790 -2.09 6.35 -37.77
CA ASP A 790 -2.93 6.15 -36.60
C ASP A 790 -4.42 6.21 -37.02
N PRO A 791 -5.36 6.05 -36.09
CA PRO A 791 -6.79 6.08 -36.43
C PRO A 791 -7.32 7.41 -36.98
N ASP A 792 -6.56 8.50 -36.88
CA ASP A 792 -6.93 9.80 -37.46
C ASP A 792 -6.55 9.89 -38.96
N THR A 793 -5.80 8.90 -39.46
CA THR A 793 -5.55 8.73 -40.91
C THR A 793 -6.73 8.06 -41.61
N THR A 794 -6.86 8.23 -42.93
CA THR A 794 -7.99 7.68 -43.71
C THR A 794 -7.72 6.30 -44.31
N TYR A 795 -6.50 5.77 -44.15
CA TYR A 795 -6.10 4.48 -44.70
C TYR A 795 -5.01 3.80 -43.89
N THR A 796 -4.84 2.49 -44.08
CA THR A 796 -3.82 1.70 -43.41
C THR A 796 -2.40 2.10 -43.81
N GLY A 797 -1.51 2.20 -42.82
CA GLY A 797 -0.08 2.39 -43.01
C GLY A 797 0.70 1.86 -41.82
N ILE A 798 2.02 1.72 -41.99
CA ILE A 798 2.90 1.19 -40.96
C ILE A 798 3.23 2.29 -39.94
N HIS A 799 2.74 2.15 -38.72
CA HIS A 799 2.82 3.22 -37.72
C HIS A 799 4.25 3.54 -37.23
N ASN A 800 5.23 2.64 -37.40
CA ASN A 800 6.62 2.86 -37.02
C ASN A 800 7.58 2.47 -38.17
N ALA A 801 7.27 2.87 -39.41
CA ALA A 801 8.02 2.49 -40.62
C ALA A 801 9.52 2.90 -40.57
N LEU A 802 10.42 2.00 -40.97
CA LEU A 802 11.86 2.30 -41.01
C LEU A 802 12.23 3.22 -42.19
N SER A 803 11.66 2.93 -43.35
CA SER A 803 11.89 3.61 -44.64
C SER A 803 10.55 3.80 -45.36
N ALA A 804 10.54 4.65 -46.39
CA ALA A 804 9.34 4.91 -47.18
C ALA A 804 8.97 3.74 -48.11
N SER A 805 7.69 3.67 -48.48
CA SER A 805 7.16 2.78 -49.50
C SER A 805 7.05 3.46 -50.86
N SER A 806 7.11 2.67 -51.93
CA SER A 806 6.74 3.07 -53.28
C SER A 806 5.27 3.50 -53.40
N LYS A 807 4.41 3.08 -52.45
CA LYS A 807 3.01 3.52 -52.32
C LYS A 807 2.83 4.86 -51.60
N ASP A 808 3.84 5.35 -50.91
CA ASP A 808 3.77 6.64 -50.21
C ASP A 808 3.80 7.79 -51.23
N ASN A 809 3.04 8.85 -50.98
CA ASN A 809 3.19 10.08 -51.76
C ASN A 809 4.49 10.82 -51.36
N GLU A 810 4.87 11.86 -52.09
CA GLU A 810 6.14 12.56 -51.83
C GLU A 810 6.22 13.20 -50.44
N ASP A 811 5.11 13.70 -49.90
CA ASP A 811 5.05 14.22 -48.53
C ASP A 811 5.28 13.11 -47.50
N GLU A 812 4.62 11.97 -47.67
CA GLU A 812 4.77 10.82 -46.79
C GLU A 812 6.19 10.23 -46.85
N LYS A 813 6.81 10.18 -48.02
CA LYS A 813 8.22 9.78 -48.16
C LYS A 813 9.16 10.71 -47.40
N ALA A 814 8.87 12.00 -47.37
CA ALA A 814 9.66 13.02 -46.69
C ALA A 814 9.44 13.08 -45.17
N HIS A 815 8.34 12.51 -44.66
CA HIS A 815 7.90 12.76 -43.28
C HIS A 815 7.52 11.50 -42.48
N ARG A 816 6.93 10.47 -43.10
CA ARG A 816 6.30 9.34 -42.38
C ARG A 816 7.16 8.08 -42.32
N ASN A 817 8.46 8.22 -42.07
CA ASN A 817 9.35 7.10 -41.79
C ASN A 817 10.56 7.52 -40.94
N MET A 818 11.14 6.57 -40.21
CA MET A 818 12.28 6.82 -39.31
C MET A 818 13.49 7.42 -40.03
N HIS A 819 13.76 7.01 -41.27
CA HIS A 819 14.89 7.52 -42.06
C HIS A 819 14.74 9.02 -42.36
N ALA A 820 13.59 9.42 -42.89
CA ALA A 820 13.31 10.81 -43.24
C ALA A 820 13.23 11.70 -42.00
N ILE A 821 12.56 11.23 -40.93
CA ILE A 821 12.49 11.94 -39.64
C ILE A 821 13.91 12.22 -39.13
N ALA A 822 14.78 11.21 -39.10
CA ALA A 822 16.16 11.40 -38.64
C ALA A 822 16.90 12.46 -39.47
N ASN A 823 16.82 12.38 -40.80
CA ASN A 823 17.48 13.33 -41.69
C ASN A 823 16.96 14.76 -41.50
N ASN A 824 15.65 14.94 -41.29
CA ASN A 824 15.05 16.26 -41.08
C ASN A 824 15.55 16.90 -39.77
N TRP A 825 15.64 16.14 -38.68
CA TRP A 825 16.18 16.64 -37.41
C TRP A 825 17.66 16.99 -37.49
N LEU A 826 18.45 16.20 -38.23
CA LEU A 826 19.87 16.51 -38.49
C LEU A 826 20.01 17.78 -39.34
N ALA A 827 19.22 17.91 -40.42
CA ALA A 827 19.23 19.07 -41.30
C ALA A 827 18.80 20.35 -40.56
N ALA A 828 17.91 20.23 -39.58
CA ALA A 828 17.49 21.34 -38.73
C ALA A 828 18.50 21.70 -37.62
N GLY A 829 19.63 20.98 -37.50
CA GLY A 829 20.75 21.35 -36.62
C GLY A 829 20.94 20.50 -35.37
N LEU A 830 20.25 19.35 -35.24
CA LEU A 830 20.54 18.40 -34.17
C LEU A 830 21.78 17.56 -34.54
N SER A 831 22.70 17.39 -33.59
CA SER A 831 23.86 16.51 -33.78
C SER A 831 23.47 15.03 -33.68
N LYS A 832 24.13 14.17 -34.48
CA LYS A 832 23.88 12.72 -34.45
C LYS A 832 24.14 12.11 -33.06
N GLU A 833 25.09 12.70 -32.32
CA GLU A 833 25.48 12.32 -30.95
C GLU A 833 24.44 12.72 -29.89
N LYS A 834 23.39 13.46 -30.28
CA LYS A 834 22.24 13.82 -29.43
C LYS A 834 20.91 13.28 -29.96
N LEU A 835 20.88 12.66 -31.13
CA LEU A 835 19.66 12.09 -31.70
C LEU A 835 19.41 10.67 -31.18
N VAL A 836 18.26 10.48 -30.53
CA VAL A 836 17.71 9.17 -30.15
C VAL A 836 16.39 8.95 -30.91
N LEU A 837 16.23 7.78 -31.52
CA LEU A 837 14.98 7.40 -32.21
C LEU A 837 14.21 6.35 -31.42
N SER A 838 12.89 6.51 -31.37
CA SER A 838 12.02 5.56 -30.67
C SER A 838 11.54 4.39 -31.55
N ILE A 839 11.57 3.19 -30.98
CA ILE A 839 11.01 1.95 -31.51
C ILE A 839 9.76 1.61 -30.69
N ALA A 840 8.63 1.39 -31.37
CA ALA A 840 7.36 1.09 -30.73
C ALA A 840 7.28 -0.38 -30.31
N PHE A 841 6.95 -0.64 -29.03
CA PHE A 841 6.62 -1.97 -28.49
C PHE A 841 5.09 -2.16 -28.39
N HIS A 842 4.36 -1.40 -29.21
CA HIS A 842 2.92 -1.49 -29.44
C HIS A 842 2.63 -1.55 -30.94
N GLY A 843 1.38 -1.84 -31.28
CA GLY A 843 0.83 -1.75 -32.63
C GLY A 843 -0.43 -0.87 -32.67
N ARG A 844 -0.88 -0.58 -33.90
CA ARG A 844 -2.09 0.19 -34.19
C ARG A 844 -3.13 -0.64 -34.94
N LEU A 845 -4.24 -0.95 -34.29
CA LEU A 845 -5.38 -1.69 -34.83
C LEU A 845 -6.42 -0.76 -35.44
N LEU A 846 -6.69 -1.00 -36.72
CA LEU A 846 -7.59 -0.25 -37.58
C LEU A 846 -8.67 -1.18 -38.11
N ILE A 847 -9.86 -0.61 -38.36
CA ILE A 847 -10.98 -1.32 -38.98
C ILE A 847 -11.09 -0.87 -40.43
N LEU A 848 -10.94 -1.80 -41.36
CA LEU A 848 -11.06 -1.58 -42.80
C LEU A 848 -12.50 -1.33 -43.22
N THR A 849 -12.69 -0.58 -44.30
CA THR A 849 -14.01 -0.46 -44.95
C THR A 849 -14.45 -1.78 -45.59
N ASP A 850 -13.48 -2.50 -46.15
CA ASP A 850 -13.63 -3.70 -46.98
C ASP A 850 -12.78 -4.84 -46.40
N ASP A 851 -13.37 -6.02 -46.24
CA ASP A 851 -12.70 -7.22 -45.72
C ASP A 851 -11.92 -8.01 -46.78
N ASP A 852 -11.94 -7.61 -48.05
CA ASP A 852 -11.14 -8.23 -49.12
C ASP A 852 -9.85 -7.43 -49.45
N ASN A 853 -9.74 -6.18 -48.97
CA ASN A 853 -8.60 -5.31 -49.26
C ASN A 853 -7.74 -5.03 -48.01
N HIS A 854 -6.72 -5.85 -47.76
CA HIS A 854 -5.81 -5.70 -46.61
C HIS A 854 -4.45 -5.07 -46.91
N SER A 855 -4.29 -4.52 -48.11
CA SER A 855 -3.00 -3.97 -48.54
C SER A 855 -2.70 -2.63 -47.85
N LEU A 856 -1.43 -2.17 -47.89
CA LEU A 856 -1.13 -0.78 -47.52
C LEU A 856 -1.97 0.19 -48.37
N ARG A 857 -2.41 1.28 -47.74
CA ARG A 857 -3.39 2.27 -48.23
C ARG A 857 -4.83 1.79 -48.39
N SER A 858 -5.20 0.66 -47.80
CA SER A 858 -6.62 0.29 -47.71
C SER A 858 -7.41 1.30 -46.87
N PRO A 859 -8.59 1.77 -47.33
CA PRO A 859 -9.40 2.71 -46.57
C PRO A 859 -9.87 2.13 -45.23
N ILE A 860 -9.96 2.99 -44.22
CA ILE A 860 -10.39 2.60 -42.87
C ILE A 860 -11.65 3.34 -42.42
N ILE A 861 -12.42 2.69 -41.55
CA ILE A 861 -13.58 3.26 -40.84
C ILE A 861 -13.10 3.99 -39.57
N GLY A 862 -12.03 3.51 -38.94
CA GLY A 862 -11.48 4.09 -37.72
C GLY A 862 -10.73 3.09 -36.86
N PRO A 863 -10.54 3.39 -35.55
CA PRO A 863 -9.80 2.52 -34.64
C PRO A 863 -10.56 1.25 -34.30
N GLY A 864 -9.82 0.17 -34.04
CA GLY A 864 -10.35 -0.98 -33.31
C GLY A 864 -10.58 -0.68 -31.81
N PRO A 865 -10.95 -1.69 -31.01
CA PRO A 865 -11.08 -1.56 -29.56
C PRO A 865 -9.88 -0.86 -28.89
N ASN A 866 -10.10 -0.21 -27.74
CA ASN A 866 -9.09 0.56 -27.00
C ASN A 866 -8.39 1.65 -27.83
N LYS A 867 -9.17 2.36 -28.68
CA LYS A 867 -8.64 3.38 -29.62
C LYS A 867 -7.55 2.82 -30.55
N GLY A 868 -7.65 1.53 -30.88
CA GLY A 868 -6.71 0.85 -31.75
C GLY A 868 -5.32 0.66 -31.15
N PHE A 869 -5.12 0.71 -29.84
CA PHE A 869 -3.80 0.51 -29.23
C PHE A 869 -3.64 -0.94 -28.74
N LEU A 870 -2.57 -1.62 -29.17
CA LEU A 870 -2.26 -3.00 -28.76
C LEU A 870 -0.81 -3.13 -28.30
N ARG A 871 -0.57 -3.67 -27.10
CA ARG A 871 0.80 -3.99 -26.64
C ARG A 871 1.32 -5.25 -27.36
N TYR A 872 2.65 -5.37 -27.54
CA TYR A 872 3.22 -6.53 -28.22
C TYR A 872 2.84 -7.87 -27.56
N TYR A 873 2.82 -7.93 -26.22
CA TYR A 873 2.40 -9.16 -25.53
C TYR A 873 0.95 -9.57 -25.84
N GLU A 874 0.06 -8.62 -26.14
CA GLU A 874 -1.32 -8.90 -26.55
C GLU A 874 -1.36 -9.42 -27.97
N ILE A 875 -0.57 -8.81 -28.86
CA ILE A 875 -0.44 -9.20 -30.26
C ILE A 875 0.05 -10.65 -30.37
N CYS A 876 1.14 -10.98 -29.67
CA CYS A 876 1.74 -12.30 -29.77
C CYS A 876 0.85 -13.39 -29.13
N SER A 877 0.09 -13.07 -28.09
CA SER A 877 -0.74 -14.06 -27.38
C SER A 877 -2.12 -14.29 -28.01
N LYS A 878 -2.77 -13.25 -28.58
CA LYS A 878 -4.16 -13.34 -29.04
C LYS A 878 -4.32 -13.41 -30.55
N TYR A 879 -3.34 -12.94 -31.32
CA TYR A 879 -3.48 -12.74 -32.77
C TYR A 879 -2.65 -13.74 -33.59
N GLY A 880 -2.53 -14.98 -33.10
CA GLY A 880 -1.81 -16.06 -33.80
C GLY A 880 -2.49 -16.50 -35.11
N GLY A 881 -3.81 -16.44 -35.19
CA GLY A 881 -4.60 -16.83 -36.36
C GLY A 881 -4.82 -15.75 -37.43
N TYR A 882 -4.04 -14.66 -37.40
CA TYR A 882 -4.11 -13.55 -38.36
C TYR A 882 -3.08 -13.79 -39.47
N VAL A 883 -3.42 -13.39 -40.69
CA VAL A 883 -2.45 -13.44 -41.79
C VAL A 883 -1.39 -12.38 -41.52
N LYS A 884 -0.12 -12.82 -41.40
CA LYS A 884 1.03 -11.94 -41.22
C LYS A 884 1.64 -11.63 -42.59
N VAL A 885 1.80 -10.35 -42.88
CA VAL A 885 2.53 -9.88 -44.06
C VAL A 885 3.76 -9.11 -43.62
N TRP A 886 4.87 -9.34 -44.31
CA TRP A 886 6.10 -8.57 -44.13
C TRP A 886 6.24 -7.60 -45.29
N ASP A 887 6.25 -6.31 -44.98
CA ASP A 887 6.56 -5.26 -45.96
C ASP A 887 8.08 -5.07 -46.05
N ASP A 888 8.63 -5.35 -47.22
CA ASP A 888 10.07 -5.27 -47.45
C ASP A 888 10.58 -3.86 -47.72
N GLU A 889 9.75 -2.90 -48.12
CA GLU A 889 10.20 -1.53 -48.34
C GLU A 889 10.34 -0.78 -47.01
N GLN A 890 9.35 -0.91 -46.14
CA GLN A 890 9.25 -0.26 -44.83
C GLN A 890 9.81 -1.13 -43.68
N LYS A 891 10.28 -2.35 -43.98
CA LYS A 891 10.91 -3.32 -43.05
C LYS A 891 10.07 -3.60 -41.80
N SER A 892 8.79 -3.89 -42.02
CA SER A 892 7.79 -3.97 -40.95
C SER A 892 6.73 -5.03 -41.21
N PRO A 893 6.25 -5.72 -40.16
CA PRO A 893 5.10 -6.58 -40.29
C PRO A 893 3.80 -5.81 -40.13
N TYR A 894 2.76 -6.32 -40.78
CA TYR A 894 1.38 -6.06 -40.41
C TYR A 894 0.61 -7.39 -40.39
N LYS A 895 -0.55 -7.38 -39.72
CA LYS A 895 -1.44 -8.53 -39.61
C LYS A 895 -2.86 -8.11 -39.94
N TYR A 896 -3.62 -9.03 -40.51
CA TYR A 896 -5.03 -8.81 -40.77
C TYR A 896 -5.88 -10.08 -40.62
N LYS A 897 -7.18 -9.88 -40.39
CA LYS A 897 -8.22 -10.90 -40.45
C LYS A 897 -9.56 -10.20 -40.61
N ASN A 898 -10.33 -10.57 -41.65
CA ASN A 898 -11.58 -9.89 -41.99
C ASN A 898 -11.33 -8.37 -42.12
N LYS A 899 -12.11 -7.53 -41.44
CA LYS A 899 -11.91 -6.06 -41.42
C LYS A 899 -10.85 -5.58 -40.44
N GLU A 900 -10.25 -6.44 -39.63
CA GLU A 900 -9.22 -6.00 -38.69
C GLU A 900 -7.85 -6.00 -39.35
N TRP A 901 -7.14 -4.88 -39.21
CA TRP A 901 -5.80 -4.68 -39.75
C TRP A 901 -4.93 -3.97 -38.72
N PHE A 902 -3.71 -4.43 -38.49
CA PHE A 902 -2.78 -3.71 -37.61
C PHE A 902 -1.33 -3.83 -38.03
N SER A 903 -0.60 -2.72 -37.91
CA SER A 903 0.86 -2.71 -37.99
C SER A 903 1.48 -2.74 -36.58
N TYR A 904 2.61 -3.42 -36.44
CA TYR A 904 3.31 -3.60 -35.17
C TYR A 904 4.79 -3.89 -35.43
N ASN A 905 5.58 -4.05 -34.37
CA ASN A 905 6.95 -4.54 -34.47
C ASN A 905 7.09 -5.94 -33.89
N ASP A 906 7.74 -6.83 -34.64
CA ASP A 906 8.29 -8.09 -34.14
C ASP A 906 9.82 -7.99 -33.98
N GLU A 907 10.44 -9.08 -33.53
CA GLU A 907 11.90 -9.18 -33.32
C GLU A 907 12.70 -8.75 -34.55
N LYS A 908 12.29 -9.19 -35.75
CA LYS A 908 12.96 -8.86 -37.02
C LYS A 908 12.87 -7.36 -37.31
N ALA A 909 11.70 -6.76 -37.08
CA ALA A 909 11.46 -5.33 -37.27
C ALA A 909 12.30 -4.49 -36.28
N VAL A 910 12.30 -4.86 -35.00
CA VAL A 910 13.06 -4.18 -33.95
C VAL A 910 14.57 -4.25 -34.22
N LYS A 911 15.08 -5.44 -34.54
CA LYS A 911 16.51 -5.65 -34.85
C LYS A 911 16.98 -4.79 -36.01
N LYS A 912 16.18 -4.69 -37.09
CA LYS A 912 16.50 -3.83 -38.24
C LYS A 912 16.56 -2.34 -37.89
N ARG A 913 15.67 -1.87 -37.02
CA ARG A 913 15.66 -0.45 -36.56
C ARG A 913 16.84 -0.14 -35.67
N ALA A 914 17.14 -1.02 -34.72
CA ALA A 914 18.33 -0.88 -33.88
C ALA A 914 19.62 -0.90 -34.71
N ALA A 915 19.74 -1.82 -35.68
CA ALA A 915 20.87 -1.86 -36.62
C ALA A 915 20.98 -0.59 -37.48
N TYR A 916 19.84 -0.01 -37.90
CA TYR A 916 19.82 1.27 -38.61
C TYR A 916 20.39 2.40 -37.74
N VAL A 917 19.89 2.55 -36.50
CA VAL A 917 20.40 3.56 -35.54
C VAL A 917 21.90 3.39 -35.31
N LYS A 918 22.35 2.14 -35.16
CA LYS A 918 23.79 1.83 -35.07
C LYS A 918 24.56 2.28 -36.29
N SER A 919 24.10 1.90 -37.49
CA SER A 919 24.78 2.20 -38.76
C SER A 919 24.93 3.70 -39.03
N LYS A 920 24.02 4.52 -38.50
CA LYS A 920 24.06 5.98 -38.65
C LYS A 920 24.88 6.69 -37.58
N GLY A 921 25.36 5.96 -36.57
CA GLY A 921 26.14 6.53 -35.46
C GLY A 921 25.33 7.51 -34.61
N PHE A 922 24.03 7.23 -34.45
CA PHE A 922 23.16 8.02 -33.57
C PHE A 922 23.43 7.71 -32.10
N LYS A 923 22.98 8.59 -31.19
CA LYS A 923 23.20 8.46 -29.74
C LYS A 923 22.65 7.15 -29.17
N GLY A 924 21.52 6.70 -29.70
CA GLY A 924 20.88 5.49 -29.21
C GLY A 924 19.45 5.28 -29.67
N VAL A 925 18.82 4.31 -29.03
CA VAL A 925 17.43 3.90 -29.24
C VAL A 925 16.62 4.17 -27.99
N ASN A 926 15.38 4.60 -28.18
CA ASN A 926 14.37 4.58 -27.15
C ASN A 926 13.36 3.47 -27.45
N VAL A 927 12.85 2.78 -26.43
CA VAL A 927 11.72 1.84 -26.58
C VAL A 927 10.51 2.37 -25.84
N TRP A 928 9.36 2.39 -26.51
CA TRP A 928 8.11 2.85 -25.91
C TRP A 928 6.92 1.93 -26.21
N PRO A 929 6.17 1.51 -25.17
CA PRO A 929 6.59 1.44 -23.77
C PRO A 929 7.22 0.09 -23.45
N ILE A 930 8.13 0.05 -22.48
CA ILE A 930 8.83 -1.20 -22.12
C ILE A 930 7.88 -2.27 -21.57
N ASP A 931 6.81 -1.86 -20.88
CA ASP A 931 5.69 -2.72 -20.45
C ASP A 931 4.82 -3.25 -21.61
N GLY A 932 5.13 -2.86 -22.85
CA GLY A 932 4.57 -3.44 -24.07
C GLY A 932 5.17 -4.79 -24.46
N ASP A 933 6.41 -5.07 -24.05
CA ASP A 933 7.13 -6.31 -24.38
C ASP A 933 6.56 -7.53 -23.62
N ASP A 934 6.94 -8.74 -24.04
CA ASP A 934 6.60 -9.97 -23.34
C ASP A 934 7.53 -10.21 -22.14
N VAL A 935 7.32 -9.44 -21.07
CA VAL A 935 8.13 -9.47 -19.84
C VAL A 935 7.98 -10.78 -19.04
N ARG A 936 6.88 -11.52 -19.26
CA ARG A 936 6.58 -12.76 -18.54
C ARG A 936 6.86 -14.02 -19.34
N GLY A 937 7.19 -13.89 -20.63
CA GLY A 937 7.51 -15.02 -21.50
C GLY A 937 6.27 -15.83 -21.90
N LYS A 938 5.12 -15.17 -22.05
CA LYS A 938 3.87 -15.81 -22.49
C LYS A 938 3.93 -16.33 -23.93
N CYS A 939 4.70 -15.66 -24.76
CA CYS A 939 4.86 -15.92 -26.19
C CYS A 939 6.23 -16.53 -26.51
N GLY A 940 7.02 -16.87 -25.48
CA GLY A 940 8.35 -17.45 -25.63
C GLY A 940 9.38 -16.76 -24.73
N THR A 941 10.44 -16.25 -25.33
CA THR A 941 11.56 -15.62 -24.62
C THR A 941 11.11 -14.36 -23.89
N LYS A 942 11.43 -14.24 -22.59
CA LYS A 942 11.18 -13.00 -21.82
C LYS A 942 11.93 -11.81 -22.43
N GLN A 943 11.25 -10.66 -22.51
CA GLN A 943 11.77 -9.39 -23.04
C GLN A 943 12.36 -9.54 -24.44
N VAL A 944 11.64 -10.24 -25.32
CA VAL A 944 12.13 -10.64 -26.64
C VAL A 944 12.42 -9.44 -27.54
N LEU A 945 11.59 -8.39 -27.49
CA LEU A 945 11.82 -7.20 -28.30
C LEU A 945 13.02 -6.41 -27.77
N LEU A 946 13.16 -6.26 -26.44
CA LEU A 946 14.33 -5.58 -25.88
C LEU A 946 15.64 -6.32 -26.18
N LYS A 947 15.64 -7.66 -26.19
CA LYS A 947 16.80 -8.45 -26.64
C LYS A 947 17.10 -8.24 -28.12
N ALA A 948 16.07 -8.19 -28.97
CA ALA A 948 16.23 -7.88 -30.39
C ALA A 948 16.84 -6.48 -30.63
N VAL A 949 16.60 -5.51 -29.73
CA VAL A 949 17.31 -4.23 -29.75
C VAL A 949 18.81 -4.44 -29.57
N HIS A 950 19.23 -5.15 -28.51
CA HIS A 950 20.65 -5.44 -28.24
C HIS A 950 21.32 -6.18 -29.39
N GLU A 951 20.66 -7.19 -29.94
CA GLU A 951 21.16 -7.90 -31.12
C GLU A 951 21.37 -6.99 -32.33
N GLY A 952 20.43 -6.04 -32.56
CA GLY A 952 20.56 -5.06 -33.64
C GLY A 952 21.67 -4.04 -33.39
N LEU A 953 21.93 -3.72 -32.11
CA LEU A 953 23.07 -2.92 -31.69
C LEU A 953 24.39 -3.73 -31.65
N GLY A 954 24.36 -5.02 -31.96
CA GLY A 954 25.52 -5.92 -31.99
C GLY A 954 26.01 -6.39 -30.63
N GLY A 955 25.16 -6.34 -29.60
CA GLY A 955 25.35 -7.09 -28.36
C GLY A 955 24.95 -8.56 -28.55
N THR A 956 25.60 -9.44 -27.81
CA THR A 956 25.30 -10.89 -27.74
C THR A 956 24.31 -11.19 -26.63
#